data_AF-A0A3N4LYV5-F1
#
_entry.id   AF-A0A3N4LYV5-F1
#
_cell.length_a   1.000
_cell.length_b   1.000
_cell.length_c   1.000
_cell.angle_alpha   90.00
_cell.angle_beta   90.00
_cell.angle_gamma   90.00
#
_symmetry.space_group_name_H-M   'P 1'
#
loop_
_entity.id
_entity.type
_entity.pdbx_description
1 polymer ?
#
loop_
_entity_poly.entity_id
_entity_poly.type
_entity_poly.pdbx_seq_one_letter_code
_entity_poly.pdbx_strand_id
1 'polypeptide(L)'
;MAHINNAITVLDQRIKNAVEIASSIYQELHRDSRGPALGVRIEGLIKALDKCCTVRENLQVDTEYDDLDHLGVKLWNLATQLSKSDDTPDNMEDTSDQMMILNVRIIAFFLLDCAEQSSRRSRQSLIRLLKVALKAGKECTDQKQLQWALKITEKAARYHEDLSKLDESQSNEGKVIFHRLEGEYYVLRMTIAWKQSNLSMAEFMYGKALLVQDAQGNTGTSEALAKAVLSIGNGLLAQNAFVAAVKWLRRALEVLDGINPMCLTETCAELRYIVLHSLVTGCLQTKTEADLEYARNALETMSENWPTRISILRLKLDLITMENSDAVDEYHNVLLKMIEIAQFSEDVFRTVLGRIQKLSDQSVTLACTCLDELISKRLLVLGQDEWIERAFVTRLWMTVKNNTSLEGNTLATLKKLVDSMARQISKPLSPKSTQAAQILLWKVSEALLVQEKWVEASMWCEVALHRVFDKSGDLNYAKLGRRIIHCAIQVADYGKAEETYANMSESGKQSPSTLFLMFKVALRTSNHQLAESTIQGICETPLRDHRALYACALDAHTLGNEDETLKALKHVLRHLDDLPTESIHRPAVLRCTIRLTISIIDRAKGGEISNAESLCRLLELASEEAKKARGKKSHVNKQDISFTIKELEWFSRTSYNLSLRSIEEWHLTTSIRIVSTCLKFLELYPGDIDASTHEAISLKAIYCHFLSASLGVQISREEDNTNLRVQRYFEVKQQTQAFRVKRQALRDDLAQEVLWDLKDKHATLLLYEFEACVHLKDWDYLSTIVGEAQHCENPRVVQYFGDMIMQSQAPDRTIMPLMKKILEALILSPNENMDVVKLAKCVRCQVQLSLIRDPKVTAQLIGEVLDWVRGSKGEEKYPEEELRWLATTAWNKAVEFKGVTDATNFKKFGELAISVAKLMEGDGGKLLARMQKNYLRDNWD
;
A
#
# COMPACT_ATOMS: atom_id res chain seq x y z
N MET A 1 60.67 -76.74 25.59
CA MET A 1 61.26 -76.05 26.75
C MET A 1 62.02 -74.77 26.38
N ALA A 2 63.00 -74.78 25.45
CA ALA A 2 63.74 -73.55 25.07
C ALA A 2 62.86 -72.39 24.56
N HIS A 3 61.83 -72.68 23.76
CA HIS A 3 60.85 -71.67 23.32
C HIS A 3 59.97 -71.10 24.44
N ILE A 4 59.69 -71.89 25.49
CA ILE A 4 58.90 -71.46 26.65
C ILE A 4 59.74 -70.54 27.54
N ASN A 5 61.01 -70.91 27.81
CA ASN A 5 61.91 -70.07 28.60
C ASN A 5 62.20 -68.72 27.90
N ASN A 6 62.34 -68.71 26.57
CA ASN A 6 62.48 -67.46 25.82
C ASN A 6 61.19 -66.61 25.84
N ALA A 7 60.01 -67.25 25.88
CA ALA A 7 58.75 -66.52 26.03
C ALA A 7 58.59 -65.91 27.43
N ILE A 8 59.05 -66.60 28.48
CA ILE A 8 59.06 -66.09 29.87
C ILE A 8 60.01 -64.90 30.01
N THR A 9 61.23 -64.97 29.46
CA THR A 9 62.17 -63.83 29.52
C THR A 9 61.66 -62.59 28.76
N VAL A 10 61.01 -62.80 27.62
CA VAL A 10 60.35 -61.72 26.86
C VAL A 10 59.16 -61.14 27.64
N LEU A 11 58.40 -61.97 28.36
CA LEU A 11 57.32 -61.54 29.24
C LEU A 11 57.86 -60.69 30.41
N ASP A 12 58.93 -61.15 31.07
CA ASP A 12 59.58 -60.40 32.16
C ASP A 12 60.07 -59.02 31.73
N GLN A 13 60.67 -58.92 30.54
CA GLN A 13 61.12 -57.64 30.00
C GLN A 13 59.94 -56.69 29.71
N ARG A 14 58.83 -57.23 29.19
CA ARG A 14 57.61 -56.45 28.95
C ARG A 14 56.96 -55.99 30.24
N ILE A 15 56.95 -56.83 31.28
CA ILE A 15 56.45 -56.49 32.61
C ILE A 15 57.29 -55.37 33.22
N LYS A 16 58.63 -55.44 33.17
CA LYS A 16 59.52 -54.38 33.67
C LYS A 16 59.25 -53.04 32.98
N ASN A 17 59.16 -53.03 31.65
CA ASN A 17 58.81 -51.82 30.90
C ASN A 17 57.42 -51.28 31.27
N ALA A 18 56.44 -52.16 31.51
CA ALA A 18 55.10 -51.75 31.92
C ALA A 18 55.08 -51.13 33.33
N VAL A 19 55.88 -51.65 34.27
CA VAL A 19 56.05 -51.10 35.64
C VAL A 19 56.66 -49.70 35.60
N GLU A 20 57.69 -49.48 34.77
CA GLU A 20 58.32 -48.16 34.60
C GLU A 20 57.34 -47.12 34.05
N ILE A 21 56.61 -47.48 32.99
CA ILE A 21 55.60 -46.61 32.37
C ILE A 21 54.47 -46.31 33.37
N ALA A 22 53.95 -47.32 34.07
CA ALA A 22 52.90 -47.18 35.07
C ALA A 22 53.34 -46.33 36.28
N SER A 23 54.59 -46.46 36.73
CA SER A 23 55.16 -45.65 37.82
C SER A 23 55.31 -44.20 37.43
N SER A 24 55.72 -43.92 36.19
CA SER A 24 55.77 -42.56 35.65
C SER A 24 54.37 -41.94 35.54
N ILE A 25 53.38 -42.70 35.06
CA ILE A 25 51.97 -42.26 35.02
C ILE A 25 51.46 -41.94 36.42
N TYR A 26 51.76 -42.78 37.42
CA TYR A 26 51.40 -42.52 38.82
C TYR A 26 51.98 -41.20 39.33
N GLN A 27 53.28 -40.94 39.10
CA GLN A 27 53.93 -39.71 39.56
C GLN A 27 53.40 -38.44 38.87
N GLU A 28 53.09 -38.52 37.58
CA GLU A 28 52.57 -37.42 36.77
C GLU A 28 51.13 -37.07 37.18
N LEU A 29 50.29 -38.09 37.43
CA LEU A 29 48.93 -37.92 37.94
C LEU A 29 48.90 -37.43 39.40
N HIS A 30 49.83 -37.89 40.24
CA HIS A 30 49.90 -37.45 41.63
C HIS A 30 50.37 -35.98 41.78
N ARG A 31 50.95 -35.39 40.73
CA ARG A 31 51.38 -33.99 40.67
C ARG A 31 50.40 -33.09 39.90
N ASP A 32 49.23 -33.60 39.52
CA ASP A 32 48.20 -32.92 38.72
C ASP A 32 48.66 -32.39 37.33
N SER A 33 49.72 -32.95 36.75
CA SER A 33 50.14 -32.58 35.40
C SER A 33 49.36 -33.37 34.33
N ARG A 34 48.28 -32.79 33.81
CA ARG A 34 47.40 -33.40 32.78
C ARG A 34 47.77 -32.94 31.37
N GLY A 35 48.78 -33.57 30.76
CA GLY A 35 49.17 -33.30 29.37
C GLY A 35 48.53 -34.25 28.34
N PRO A 36 48.32 -33.85 27.07
CA PRO A 36 47.76 -34.72 26.03
C PRO A 36 48.63 -35.94 25.71
N ALA A 37 49.95 -35.86 25.97
CA ALA A 37 50.87 -37.00 25.85
C ALA A 37 50.60 -38.12 26.88
N LEU A 38 49.98 -37.79 28.01
CA LEU A 38 49.65 -38.75 29.07
C LEU A 38 48.53 -39.69 28.64
N GLY A 39 47.51 -39.21 27.93
CA GLY A 39 46.42 -40.03 27.39
C GLY A 39 46.90 -41.12 26.43
N VAL A 40 47.79 -40.77 25.50
CA VAL A 40 48.38 -41.73 24.53
C VAL A 40 49.20 -42.81 25.24
N ARG A 41 49.97 -42.42 26.28
CA ARG A 41 50.77 -43.36 27.09
C ARG A 41 49.89 -44.32 27.89
N ILE A 42 48.80 -43.80 28.46
CA ILE A 42 47.80 -44.57 29.20
C ILE A 42 47.15 -45.63 28.28
N GLU A 43 46.66 -45.24 27.10
CA GLU A 43 46.05 -46.18 26.15
C GLU A 43 47.04 -47.24 25.64
N GLY A 44 48.28 -46.83 25.36
CA GLY A 44 49.36 -47.73 24.96
C GLY A 44 49.67 -48.77 26.04
N LEU A 45 49.72 -48.33 27.30
CA LEU A 45 49.98 -49.20 28.45
C LEU A 45 48.86 -50.21 28.68
N ILE A 46 47.59 -49.83 28.56
CA ILE A 46 46.46 -50.77 28.70
C ILE A 46 46.59 -51.93 27.70
N LYS A 47 46.86 -51.62 26.43
CA LYS A 47 47.03 -52.64 25.38
C LYS A 47 48.26 -53.53 25.63
N ALA A 48 49.34 -52.97 26.19
CA ALA A 48 50.52 -53.72 26.54
C ALA A 48 50.27 -54.68 27.72
N LEU A 49 49.58 -54.20 28.77
CA LEU A 49 49.25 -55.00 29.96
C LEU A 49 48.26 -56.12 29.66
N ASP A 50 47.23 -55.87 28.86
CA ASP A 50 46.30 -56.90 28.39
C ASP A 50 47.03 -58.05 27.65
N LYS A 51 48.00 -57.70 26.79
CA LYS A 51 48.87 -58.69 26.13
C LYS A 51 49.79 -59.42 27.12
N CYS A 52 50.29 -58.75 28.15
CA CYS A 52 51.12 -59.40 29.16
C CYS A 52 50.31 -60.41 29.98
N CYS A 53 49.09 -60.05 30.39
CA CYS A 53 48.20 -60.96 31.12
C CYS A 53 47.87 -62.21 30.29
N THR A 54 47.47 -62.03 29.02
CA THR A 54 47.11 -63.17 28.14
C THR A 54 48.30 -64.09 27.86
N VAL A 55 49.49 -63.54 27.68
CA VAL A 55 50.73 -64.34 27.50
C VAL A 55 51.10 -65.07 28.79
N ARG A 56 51.03 -64.41 29.95
CA ARG A 56 51.27 -65.02 31.26
C ARG A 56 50.31 -66.19 31.53
N GLU A 57 49.02 -66.00 31.25
CA GLU A 57 47.99 -67.02 31.39
C GLU A 57 48.29 -68.25 30.53
N ASN A 58 48.65 -68.06 29.26
CA ASN A 58 48.98 -69.17 28.34
C ASN A 58 50.24 -69.93 28.74
N LEU A 59 51.18 -69.27 29.42
CA LEU A 59 52.44 -69.86 29.86
C LEU A 59 52.34 -70.50 31.26
N GLN A 60 51.23 -70.32 31.98
CA GLN A 60 51.00 -70.81 33.36
C GLN A 60 52.19 -70.52 34.29
N VAL A 61 52.71 -69.29 34.24
CA VAL A 61 53.87 -68.89 35.05
C VAL A 61 53.46 -68.64 36.50
N ASP A 62 54.21 -69.21 37.45
CA ASP A 62 53.95 -69.16 38.89
C ASP A 62 54.79 -68.12 39.65
N THR A 63 55.46 -67.20 38.95
CA THR A 63 56.24 -66.13 39.58
C THR A 63 55.34 -65.02 40.14
N GLU A 64 55.52 -64.68 41.42
CA GLU A 64 54.92 -63.51 42.06
C GLU A 64 55.64 -62.24 41.64
N TYR A 65 54.89 -61.19 41.34
CA TYR A 65 55.43 -59.86 41.04
C TYR A 65 54.81 -58.85 42.01
N ASP A 66 55.32 -58.82 43.23
CA ASP A 66 54.84 -57.93 44.30
C ASP A 66 54.86 -56.45 43.89
N ASP A 67 55.82 -56.07 43.04
CA ASP A 67 55.92 -54.71 42.48
C ASP A 67 54.68 -54.33 41.64
N LEU A 68 54.12 -55.30 40.89
CA LEU A 68 52.89 -55.09 40.12
C LEU A 68 51.67 -54.94 41.03
N ASP A 69 51.57 -55.76 42.09
CA ASP A 69 50.46 -55.69 43.05
C ASP A 69 50.47 -54.34 43.76
N HIS A 70 51.62 -53.93 44.31
CA HIS A 70 51.78 -52.65 45.00
C HIS A 70 51.46 -51.46 44.10
N LEU A 71 51.91 -51.46 42.85
CA LEU A 71 51.64 -50.38 41.90
C LEU A 71 50.17 -50.36 41.45
N GLY A 72 49.57 -51.53 41.24
CA GLY A 72 48.16 -51.69 40.91
C GLY A 72 47.25 -51.14 42.02
N VAL A 73 47.53 -51.45 43.29
CA VAL A 73 46.79 -50.90 44.44
C VAL A 73 46.97 -49.38 44.54
N LYS A 74 48.20 -48.86 44.36
CA LYS A 74 48.46 -47.41 44.39
C LYS A 74 47.69 -46.66 43.31
N LEU A 75 47.70 -47.15 42.07
CA LEU A 75 46.95 -46.55 40.96
C LEU A 75 45.45 -46.66 41.17
N TRP A 76 44.95 -47.77 41.72
CA TRP A 76 43.52 -47.93 42.05
C TRP A 76 43.06 -46.91 43.10
N ASN A 77 43.85 -46.73 44.15
CA ASN A 77 43.56 -45.77 45.22
C ASN A 77 43.66 -44.32 44.71
N LEU A 78 44.66 -44.01 43.89
CA LEU A 78 44.80 -42.69 43.26
C LEU A 78 43.59 -42.37 42.37
N ALA A 79 43.16 -43.31 41.51
CA ALA A 79 41.96 -43.12 40.70
C ALA A 79 40.68 -42.99 41.54
N THR A 80 40.64 -43.61 42.71
CA THR A 80 39.53 -43.45 43.67
C THR A 80 39.55 -42.07 44.35
N GLN A 81 40.73 -41.51 44.63
CA GLN A 81 40.89 -40.16 45.19
C GLN A 81 40.53 -39.10 44.15
N LEU A 82 41.03 -39.24 42.92
CA LEU A 82 40.71 -38.34 41.80
C LEU A 82 39.20 -38.31 41.50
N SER A 83 38.50 -39.45 41.64
CA SER A 83 37.04 -39.47 41.47
C SER A 83 36.24 -38.82 42.60
N LYS A 84 36.87 -38.52 43.76
CA LYS A 84 36.21 -37.90 44.93
C LYS A 84 36.54 -36.42 45.10
N SER A 85 37.65 -35.95 44.52
CA SER A 85 38.02 -34.53 44.55
C SER A 85 37.16 -33.63 43.66
N ASP A 86 36.36 -34.22 42.76
CA ASP A 86 35.46 -33.52 41.82
C ASP A 86 34.06 -33.19 42.41
N ASP A 87 33.87 -33.29 43.74
CA ASP A 87 32.64 -32.86 44.44
C ASP A 87 32.47 -31.31 44.50
N THR A 88 33.06 -30.54 43.59
CA THR A 88 32.71 -29.12 43.41
C THR A 88 31.52 -28.98 42.46
N PRO A 89 30.37 -28.46 42.92
CA PRO A 89 29.25 -28.17 42.04
C PRO A 89 29.57 -26.89 41.25
N ASP A 90 29.82 -27.01 39.93
CA ASP A 90 29.33 -26.04 38.92
C ASP A 90 30.06 -26.06 37.56
N ASN A 91 31.04 -26.92 37.31
CA ASN A 91 31.63 -27.00 35.97
C ASN A 91 31.30 -28.31 35.28
N MET A 92 30.66 -28.19 34.11
CA MET A 92 30.45 -29.24 33.11
C MET A 92 31.56 -30.29 33.18
N GLU A 93 31.22 -31.52 33.58
CA GLU A 93 32.16 -32.64 33.69
C GLU A 93 32.97 -32.76 32.40
N ASP A 94 34.28 -32.47 32.46
CA ASP A 94 35.16 -32.70 31.33
C ASP A 94 35.23 -34.22 31.11
N THR A 95 34.45 -34.71 30.14
CA THR A 95 34.41 -36.13 29.71
C THR A 95 35.80 -36.75 29.50
N SER A 96 36.80 -35.91 29.20
CA SER A 96 38.22 -36.28 29.11
C SER A 96 38.80 -36.77 30.44
N ASP A 97 38.49 -36.13 31.56
CA ASP A 97 39.01 -36.47 32.88
C ASP A 97 38.38 -37.76 33.41
N GLN A 98 37.07 -37.95 33.22
CA GLN A 98 36.40 -39.21 33.58
C GLN A 98 36.94 -40.40 32.79
N MET A 99 37.21 -40.23 31.49
CA MET A 99 37.86 -41.26 30.66
C MET A 99 39.29 -41.57 31.11
N MET A 100 40.03 -40.55 31.53
CA MET A 100 41.37 -40.73 32.07
C MET A 100 41.34 -41.54 33.37
N ILE A 101 40.45 -41.20 34.30
CA ILE A 101 40.26 -41.94 35.57
C ILE A 101 39.89 -43.40 35.29
N LEU A 102 38.96 -43.64 34.35
CA LEU A 102 38.58 -44.99 33.93
C LEU A 102 39.80 -45.77 33.40
N ASN A 103 40.55 -45.17 32.49
CA ASN A 103 41.71 -45.82 31.89
C ASN A 103 42.78 -46.18 32.94
N VAL A 104 42.98 -45.33 33.96
CA VAL A 104 43.86 -45.63 35.10
C VAL A 104 43.33 -46.80 35.93
N ARG A 105 42.01 -46.90 36.14
CA ARG A 105 41.39 -48.07 36.81
C ARG A 105 41.55 -49.36 36.01
N ILE A 106 41.46 -49.28 34.68
CA ILE A 106 41.71 -50.41 33.79
C ILE A 106 43.18 -50.86 33.90
N ILE A 107 44.14 -49.92 33.90
CA ILE A 107 45.57 -50.22 34.12
C ILE A 107 45.76 -50.90 35.47
N ALA A 108 45.23 -50.33 36.54
CA ALA A 108 45.33 -50.87 37.88
C ALA A 108 44.77 -52.30 37.97
N PHE A 109 43.62 -52.56 37.35
CA PHE A 109 43.04 -53.90 37.26
C PHE A 109 43.98 -54.88 36.54
N PHE A 110 44.49 -54.53 35.35
CA PHE A 110 45.39 -55.43 34.62
C PHE A 110 46.74 -55.64 35.32
N LEU A 111 47.25 -54.65 36.06
CA LEU A 111 48.43 -54.84 36.92
C LEU A 111 48.14 -55.84 38.04
N LEU A 112 47.01 -55.73 38.72
CA LEU A 112 46.59 -56.65 39.80
C LEU A 112 46.36 -58.07 39.29
N ASP A 113 45.69 -58.23 38.14
CA ASP A 113 45.50 -59.54 37.53
C ASP A 113 46.83 -60.16 37.06
N CYS A 114 47.73 -59.33 36.51
CA CYS A 114 49.06 -59.78 36.11
C CYS A 114 49.99 -60.07 37.29
N ALA A 115 49.71 -59.58 38.51
CA ALA A 115 50.55 -59.83 39.68
C ALA A 115 50.33 -61.21 40.31
N GLU A 116 49.13 -61.77 40.17
CA GLU A 116 48.69 -62.96 40.89
C GLU A 116 49.09 -64.28 40.19
N GLN A 117 49.34 -65.33 40.99
CA GLN A 117 49.76 -66.65 40.50
C GLN A 117 48.61 -67.36 39.76
N SER A 118 48.94 -68.05 38.66
CA SER A 118 47.95 -68.75 37.83
C SER A 118 47.48 -70.07 38.46
N SER A 119 48.33 -70.74 39.26
CA SER A 119 48.08 -72.10 39.78
C SER A 119 47.52 -72.18 41.21
N ARG A 120 47.62 -71.11 42.02
CA ARG A 120 47.18 -71.09 43.45
C ARG A 120 46.62 -69.74 43.88
N ARG A 121 45.43 -69.39 43.41
CA ARG A 121 44.74 -68.18 43.88
C ARG A 121 44.02 -68.44 45.20
N SER A 122 44.33 -67.65 46.23
CA SER A 122 43.58 -67.70 47.50
C SER A 122 42.16 -67.15 47.31
N ARG A 123 41.18 -67.64 48.09
CA ARG A 123 39.79 -67.14 48.02
C ARG A 123 39.71 -65.62 48.25
N GLN A 124 40.55 -65.08 49.14
CA GLN A 124 40.61 -63.64 49.42
C GLN A 124 41.15 -62.83 48.24
N SER A 125 42.20 -63.34 47.58
CA SER A 125 42.73 -62.76 46.34
C SER A 125 41.68 -62.77 45.23
N LEU A 126 41.00 -63.89 45.01
CA LEU A 126 39.93 -64.01 44.01
C LEU A 126 38.74 -63.08 44.31
N ILE A 127 38.32 -62.94 45.57
CA ILE A 127 37.27 -61.99 45.97
C ILE A 127 37.73 -60.55 45.69
N ARG A 128 39.00 -60.22 45.97
CA ARG A 128 39.60 -58.91 45.67
C ARG A 128 39.59 -58.64 44.16
N LEU A 129 40.10 -59.56 43.35
CA LEU A 129 40.14 -59.45 41.89
C LEU A 129 38.74 -59.35 41.28
N LEU A 130 37.80 -60.18 41.72
CA LEU A 130 36.41 -60.12 41.27
C LEU A 130 35.78 -58.77 41.63
N LYS A 131 35.97 -58.26 42.86
CA LYS A 131 35.44 -56.95 43.27
C LYS A 131 36.01 -55.80 42.43
N VAL A 132 37.30 -55.82 42.13
CA VAL A 132 37.97 -54.81 41.30
C VAL A 132 37.49 -54.93 39.84
N ALA A 133 37.38 -56.15 39.31
CA ALA A 133 36.89 -56.43 37.96
C ALA A 133 35.45 -55.95 37.77
N LEU A 134 34.56 -56.22 38.72
CA LEU A 134 33.15 -55.81 38.66
C LEU A 134 33.00 -54.28 38.70
N LYS A 135 33.81 -53.60 39.52
CA LYS A 135 33.84 -52.13 39.57
C LYS A 135 34.34 -51.53 38.25
N ALA A 136 35.51 -51.98 37.79
CA ALA A 136 36.10 -51.50 36.54
C ALA A 136 35.21 -51.83 35.34
N GLY A 137 34.61 -53.02 35.29
CA GLY A 137 33.69 -53.43 34.24
C GLY A 137 32.40 -52.62 34.21
N LYS A 138 31.84 -52.28 35.38
CA LYS A 138 30.68 -51.40 35.49
C LYS A 138 30.99 -50.01 34.94
N GLU A 139 32.09 -49.41 35.38
CA GLU A 139 32.49 -48.07 34.91
C GLU A 139 32.83 -48.04 33.42
N CYS A 140 33.46 -49.09 32.89
CA CYS A 140 33.64 -49.27 31.45
C CYS A 140 32.29 -49.28 30.71
N THR A 141 31.27 -49.90 31.31
CA THR A 141 29.92 -49.97 30.72
C THR A 141 29.23 -48.62 30.77
N ASP A 142 29.35 -47.89 31.89
CA ASP A 142 28.77 -46.56 32.10
C ASP A 142 29.40 -45.53 31.12
N GLN A 143 30.71 -45.59 30.92
CA GLN A 143 31.48 -44.75 29.98
C GLN A 143 31.49 -45.27 28.53
N LYS A 144 30.67 -46.27 28.20
CA LYS A 144 30.51 -46.82 26.84
C LYS A 144 31.78 -47.45 26.23
N GLN A 145 32.77 -47.85 27.03
CA GLN A 145 33.97 -48.57 26.61
C GLN A 145 33.75 -50.10 26.54
N LEU A 146 32.91 -50.53 25.58
CA LEU A 146 32.47 -51.93 25.49
C LEU A 146 33.63 -52.92 25.29
N GLN A 147 34.69 -52.54 24.56
CA GLN A 147 35.86 -53.40 24.33
C GLN A 147 36.54 -53.82 25.64
N TRP A 148 36.74 -52.87 26.56
CA TRP A 148 37.39 -53.13 27.84
C TRP A 148 36.44 -53.77 28.83
N ALA A 149 35.15 -53.40 28.83
CA ALA A 149 34.13 -54.06 29.62
C ALA A 149 34.08 -55.58 29.33
N LEU A 150 34.17 -55.97 28.06
CA LEU A 150 34.19 -57.38 27.66
C LEU A 150 35.41 -58.13 28.19
N LYS A 151 36.62 -57.60 27.98
CA LYS A 151 37.86 -58.24 28.44
C LYS A 151 37.94 -58.38 29.96
N ILE A 152 37.55 -57.35 30.70
CA ILE A 152 37.51 -57.39 32.17
C ILE A 152 36.48 -58.41 32.64
N THR A 153 35.34 -58.49 31.96
CA THR A 153 34.27 -59.41 32.33
C THR A 153 34.58 -60.88 31.97
N GLU A 154 35.34 -61.13 30.90
CA GLU A 154 35.89 -62.46 30.60
C GLU A 154 36.79 -62.97 31.74
N LYS A 155 37.63 -62.09 32.30
CA LYS A 155 38.45 -62.41 33.48
C LYS A 155 37.60 -62.58 34.73
N ALA A 156 36.61 -61.71 34.94
CA ALA A 156 35.66 -61.84 36.05
C ALA A 156 34.89 -63.17 36.02
N ALA A 157 34.52 -63.66 34.83
CA ALA A 157 33.85 -64.95 34.66
C ALA A 157 34.73 -66.11 35.14
N ARG A 158 36.04 -66.07 34.86
CA ARG A 158 37.00 -67.06 35.36
C ARG A 158 37.15 -67.00 36.87
N TYR A 159 37.29 -65.80 37.45
CA TYR A 159 37.37 -65.66 38.91
C TYR A 159 36.10 -66.16 39.59
N HIS A 160 34.92 -65.91 39.01
CA HIS A 160 33.64 -66.43 39.49
C HIS A 160 33.60 -67.96 39.42
N GLU A 161 34.03 -68.56 38.31
CA GLU A 161 34.11 -70.01 38.14
C GLU A 161 35.06 -70.66 39.15
N ASP A 162 36.26 -70.09 39.33
CA ASP A 162 37.27 -70.57 40.29
C ASP A 162 36.74 -70.46 41.74
N LEU A 163 36.06 -69.36 42.07
CA LEU A 163 35.44 -69.16 43.39
C LEU A 163 34.28 -70.13 43.65
N SER A 164 33.49 -70.45 42.62
CA SER A 164 32.37 -71.40 42.72
C SER A 164 32.83 -72.84 42.98
N LYS A 165 34.06 -73.20 42.58
CA LYS A 165 34.65 -74.52 42.81
C LYS A 165 35.26 -74.70 44.22
N LEU A 166 35.51 -73.60 44.94
CA LEU A 166 36.21 -73.59 46.24
C LEU A 166 35.27 -73.75 47.46
N ASP A 167 34.09 -74.36 47.31
CA ASP A 167 32.93 -74.08 48.20
C ASP A 167 32.82 -74.91 49.51
N GLU A 168 33.73 -75.84 49.80
CA GLU A 168 33.49 -76.82 50.88
C GLU A 168 34.16 -76.55 52.24
N SER A 169 34.99 -75.52 52.43
CA SER A 169 35.64 -75.29 53.73
C SER A 169 35.89 -73.82 54.10
N GLN A 170 35.06 -73.31 55.04
CA GLN A 170 35.24 -72.10 55.90
C GLN A 170 34.47 -70.79 55.61
N SER A 171 34.26 -70.05 56.72
CA SER A 171 33.73 -68.69 56.99
C SER A 171 32.41 -68.25 56.32
N ASN A 172 31.36 -68.04 57.13
CA ASN A 172 30.07 -67.48 56.69
C ASN A 172 30.19 -66.09 56.04
N GLU A 173 31.10 -65.22 56.51
CA GLU A 173 31.26 -63.86 55.97
C GLU A 173 31.79 -63.86 54.53
N GLY A 174 32.75 -64.75 54.22
CA GLY A 174 33.31 -64.90 52.88
C GLY A 174 32.29 -65.44 51.87
N LYS A 175 31.30 -66.22 52.32
CA LYS A 175 30.18 -66.70 51.50
C LYS A 175 29.18 -65.58 51.19
N VAL A 176 28.78 -64.79 52.20
CA VAL A 176 27.90 -63.62 52.01
C VAL A 176 28.51 -62.60 51.04
N ILE A 177 29.81 -62.31 51.17
CA ILE A 177 30.50 -61.39 50.25
C ILE A 177 30.56 -61.95 48.82
N PHE A 178 30.84 -63.25 48.67
CA PHE A 178 30.88 -63.89 47.36
C PHE A 178 29.53 -63.85 46.66
N HIS A 179 28.43 -64.22 47.33
CA HIS A 179 27.10 -64.20 46.73
C HIS A 179 26.63 -62.79 46.37
N ARG A 180 26.99 -61.77 47.16
CA ARG A 180 26.77 -60.36 46.79
C ARG A 180 27.50 -59.99 45.49
N LEU A 181 28.78 -60.39 45.36
CA LEU A 181 29.57 -60.17 44.16
C LEU A 181 29.07 -61.00 42.97
N GLU A 182 28.53 -62.19 43.22
CA GLU A 182 27.89 -63.04 42.22
C GLU A 182 26.63 -62.38 41.64
N GLY A 183 25.80 -61.75 42.48
CA GLY A 183 24.69 -60.91 42.02
C GLY A 183 25.16 -59.74 41.16
N GLU A 184 26.16 -58.98 41.62
CA GLU A 184 26.76 -57.87 40.85
C GLU A 184 27.37 -58.35 39.52
N TYR A 185 27.95 -59.55 39.49
CA TYR A 185 28.49 -60.18 38.29
C TYR A 185 27.40 -60.48 37.26
N TYR A 186 26.30 -61.12 37.66
CA TYR A 186 25.20 -61.40 36.74
C TYR A 186 24.54 -60.11 36.22
N VAL A 187 24.39 -59.08 37.06
CA VAL A 187 23.90 -57.75 36.65
C VAL A 187 24.82 -57.10 35.62
N LEU A 188 26.14 -57.15 35.82
CA LEU A 188 27.11 -56.63 34.88
C LEU A 188 27.10 -57.40 33.55
N ARG A 189 27.10 -58.74 33.60
CA ARG A 189 26.99 -59.62 32.41
C ARG A 189 25.72 -59.36 31.62
N MET A 190 24.60 -59.19 32.30
CA MET A 190 23.32 -58.84 31.68
C MET A 190 23.42 -57.50 30.94
N THR A 191 23.98 -56.47 31.58
CA THR A 191 24.13 -55.14 30.98
C THR A 191 25.05 -55.19 29.76
N ILE A 192 26.17 -55.92 29.84
CA ILE A 192 27.10 -56.10 28.71
C ILE A 192 26.45 -56.86 27.57
N ALA A 193 25.73 -57.95 27.86
CA ALA A 193 25.00 -58.71 26.84
C ALA A 193 23.98 -57.83 26.09
N TRP A 194 23.29 -56.94 26.81
CA TRP A 194 22.44 -55.92 26.21
C TRP A 194 23.23 -54.96 25.31
N LYS A 195 24.37 -54.44 25.76
CA LYS A 195 25.22 -53.54 24.94
C LYS A 195 25.83 -54.24 23.72
N GLN A 196 25.93 -55.57 23.72
CA GLN A 196 26.29 -56.39 22.56
C GLN A 196 25.11 -56.71 21.62
N SER A 197 23.94 -56.14 21.88
CA SER A 197 22.69 -56.45 21.16
C SER A 197 22.26 -57.93 21.26
N ASN A 198 22.68 -58.64 22.31
CA ASN A 198 22.31 -60.04 22.55
C ASN A 198 21.27 -60.15 23.68
N LEU A 199 20.01 -59.93 23.34
CA LEU A 199 18.90 -59.92 24.30
C LEU A 199 18.63 -61.29 24.94
N SER A 200 18.87 -62.40 24.23
CA SER A 200 18.67 -63.75 24.77
C SER A 200 19.68 -64.08 25.87
N MET A 201 20.94 -63.67 25.70
CA MET A 201 21.95 -63.78 26.75
C MET A 201 21.61 -62.86 27.94
N ALA A 202 21.08 -61.65 27.70
CA ALA A 202 20.62 -60.78 28.78
C ALA A 202 19.45 -61.42 29.57
N GLU A 203 18.50 -62.05 28.90
CA GLU A 203 17.38 -62.78 29.51
C GLU A 203 17.88 -63.93 30.41
N PHE A 204 18.84 -64.71 29.91
CA PHE A 204 19.45 -65.80 30.67
C PHE A 204 20.17 -65.29 31.92
N MET A 205 20.95 -64.21 31.79
CA MET A 205 21.68 -63.60 32.91
C MET A 205 20.75 -62.95 33.93
N TYR A 206 19.62 -62.36 33.49
CA TYR A 206 18.58 -61.85 34.38
C TYR A 206 18.00 -62.96 35.28
N GLY A 207 17.68 -64.12 34.70
CA GLY A 207 17.18 -65.26 35.47
C GLY A 207 18.17 -65.74 36.55
N LYS A 208 19.48 -65.70 36.27
CA LYS A 208 20.51 -66.01 37.26
C LYS A 208 20.64 -64.95 38.34
N ALA A 209 20.55 -63.66 37.98
CA ALA A 209 20.59 -62.56 38.94
C ALA A 209 19.39 -62.62 39.92
N LEU A 210 18.19 -62.98 39.43
CA LEU A 210 16.98 -63.09 40.24
C LEU A 210 17.10 -64.20 41.30
N LEU A 211 17.62 -65.38 40.92
CA LEU A 211 17.86 -66.48 41.87
C LEU A 211 18.78 -66.08 43.03
N VAL A 212 19.79 -65.27 42.76
CA VAL A 212 20.71 -64.75 43.79
C VAL A 212 20.02 -63.70 44.67
N GLN A 213 19.15 -62.87 44.08
CA GLN A 213 18.35 -61.90 44.82
C GLN A 213 17.39 -62.58 45.79
N ASP A 214 16.61 -63.56 45.34
CA ASP A 214 15.60 -64.28 46.14
C ASP A 214 16.23 -65.03 47.32
N ALA A 215 17.45 -65.55 47.14
CA ALA A 215 18.15 -66.32 48.16
C ALA A 215 18.71 -65.46 49.32
N GLN A 216 19.01 -64.17 49.10
CA GLN A 216 19.77 -63.35 50.07
C GLN A 216 19.23 -61.94 50.35
N GLY A 217 18.28 -61.43 49.56
CA GLY A 217 17.51 -60.22 49.88
C GLY A 217 18.34 -58.97 50.15
N ASN A 218 19.43 -58.72 49.43
CA ASN A 218 20.24 -57.52 49.62
C ASN A 218 19.68 -56.31 48.83
N THR A 219 19.37 -55.22 49.54
CA THR A 219 18.80 -53.99 48.97
C THR A 219 19.71 -53.37 47.89
N GLY A 220 21.03 -53.36 48.10
CA GLY A 220 21.97 -52.72 47.16
C GLY A 220 22.12 -53.45 45.82
N THR A 221 22.06 -54.79 45.82
CA THR A 221 22.09 -55.59 44.59
C THR A 221 20.75 -55.52 43.84
N SER A 222 19.65 -55.41 44.58
CA SER A 222 18.30 -55.24 44.01
C SER A 222 18.16 -53.89 43.30
N GLU A 223 18.67 -52.80 43.89
CA GLU A 223 18.70 -51.48 43.23
C GLU A 223 19.58 -51.50 41.96
N ALA A 224 20.76 -52.13 42.03
CA ALA A 224 21.64 -52.27 40.87
C ALA A 224 21.00 -53.09 39.74
N LEU A 225 20.31 -54.18 40.09
CA LEU A 225 19.54 -55.00 39.14
C LEU A 225 18.41 -54.18 38.52
N ALA A 226 17.59 -53.49 39.33
CA ALA A 226 16.50 -52.65 38.83
C ALA A 226 17.01 -51.54 37.88
N LYS A 227 18.14 -50.89 38.19
CA LYS A 227 18.78 -49.90 37.29
C LYS A 227 19.22 -50.52 35.96
N ALA A 228 19.83 -51.70 36.01
CA ALA A 228 20.29 -52.39 34.80
C ALA A 228 19.11 -52.84 33.92
N VAL A 229 18.06 -53.40 34.52
CA VAL A 229 16.81 -53.79 33.86
C VAL A 229 16.09 -52.56 33.27
N LEU A 230 16.04 -51.44 34.01
CA LEU A 230 15.52 -50.16 33.51
C LEU A 230 16.32 -49.63 32.31
N SER A 231 17.65 -49.73 32.34
CA SER A 231 18.49 -49.33 31.20
C SER A 231 18.20 -50.18 29.95
N ILE A 232 17.89 -51.47 30.11
CA ILE A 232 17.47 -52.34 29.00
C ILE A 232 16.09 -51.90 28.49
N GLY A 233 15.13 -51.70 29.39
CA GLY A 233 13.79 -51.22 29.06
C GLY A 233 13.79 -49.89 28.30
N ASN A 234 14.50 -48.88 28.80
CA ASN A 234 14.66 -47.57 28.16
C ASN A 234 15.37 -47.68 26.80
N GLY A 235 16.36 -48.56 26.69
CA GLY A 235 17.03 -48.82 25.42
C GLY A 235 16.11 -49.46 24.38
N LEU A 236 15.23 -50.38 24.80
CA LEU A 236 14.20 -50.98 23.94
C LEU A 236 13.11 -49.97 23.56
N LEU A 237 12.72 -49.06 24.46
CA LEU A 237 11.83 -47.93 24.14
C LEU A 237 12.45 -47.05 23.04
N ALA A 238 13.73 -46.73 23.14
CA ALA A 238 14.44 -45.95 22.13
C ALA A 238 14.54 -46.67 20.77
N GLN A 239 14.51 -48.00 20.76
CA GLN A 239 14.47 -48.83 19.54
C GLN A 239 13.05 -49.10 19.02
N ASN A 240 12.01 -48.49 19.62
CA ASN A 240 10.59 -48.73 19.32
C ASN A 240 10.12 -50.19 19.53
N ALA A 241 10.85 -51.00 20.29
CA ALA A 241 10.49 -52.38 20.62
C ALA A 241 9.56 -52.42 21.85
N PHE A 242 8.37 -51.83 21.74
CA PHE A 242 7.52 -51.47 22.89
C PHE A 242 7.08 -52.67 23.76
N VAL A 243 6.67 -53.80 23.15
CA VAL A 243 6.23 -54.99 23.91
C VAL A 243 7.38 -55.56 24.76
N ALA A 244 8.57 -55.66 24.18
CA ALA A 244 9.75 -56.10 24.90
C ALA A 244 10.15 -55.09 25.98
N ALA A 245 10.08 -53.78 25.68
CA ALA A 245 10.36 -52.74 26.64
C ALA A 245 9.43 -52.79 27.87
N VAL A 246 8.12 -52.91 27.66
CA VAL A 246 7.12 -53.06 28.74
C VAL A 246 7.43 -54.30 29.60
N LYS A 247 7.79 -55.44 28.98
CA LYS A 247 8.20 -56.66 29.71
C LYS A 247 9.39 -56.40 30.63
N TRP A 248 10.44 -55.75 30.13
CA TRP A 248 11.62 -55.42 30.94
C TRP A 248 11.32 -54.37 32.01
N LEU A 249 10.46 -53.39 31.73
CA LEU A 249 10.09 -52.35 32.70
C LEU A 249 9.19 -52.89 33.82
N ARG A 250 8.26 -53.82 33.54
CA ARG A 250 7.47 -54.51 34.58
C ARG A 250 8.39 -55.30 35.52
N ARG A 251 9.39 -56.00 34.98
CA ARG A 251 10.41 -56.70 35.78
C ARG A 251 11.21 -55.76 36.68
N ALA A 252 11.55 -54.56 36.18
CA ALA A 252 12.24 -53.58 37.01
C ALA A 252 11.36 -53.14 38.18
N LEU A 253 10.05 -52.99 37.96
CA LEU A 253 9.10 -52.66 39.02
C LEU A 253 8.92 -53.82 40.02
N GLU A 254 8.80 -55.06 39.56
CA GLU A 254 8.72 -56.26 40.41
C GLU A 254 9.94 -56.39 41.33
N VAL A 255 11.15 -56.15 40.80
CA VAL A 255 12.39 -56.15 41.59
C VAL A 255 12.36 -55.06 42.67
N LEU A 256 11.75 -53.90 42.40
CA LEU A 256 11.61 -52.81 43.38
C LEU A 256 10.50 -53.08 44.40
N ASP A 257 9.38 -53.67 43.99
CA ASP A 257 8.28 -54.06 44.89
C ASP A 257 8.70 -55.17 45.87
N GLY A 258 9.67 -56.01 45.48
CA GLY A 258 10.28 -57.01 46.36
C GLY A 258 11.20 -56.44 47.45
N ILE A 259 11.55 -55.15 47.41
CA ILE A 259 12.38 -54.51 48.43
C ILE A 259 11.52 -54.18 49.65
N ASN A 260 11.97 -54.59 50.85
CA ASN A 260 11.27 -54.30 52.10
C ASN A 260 11.03 -52.77 52.26
N PRO A 261 9.78 -52.34 52.50
CA PRO A 261 9.43 -50.93 52.64
C PRO A 261 10.24 -50.16 53.70
N MET A 262 10.71 -50.86 54.75
CA MET A 262 11.51 -50.26 55.83
C MET A 262 12.94 -49.92 55.41
N CYS A 263 13.41 -50.43 54.26
CA CYS A 263 14.75 -50.22 53.72
C CYS A 263 14.78 -49.29 52.49
N LEU A 264 13.67 -48.61 52.17
CA LEU A 264 13.56 -47.71 51.02
C LEU A 264 14.36 -46.42 51.27
N THR A 265 15.41 -46.22 50.48
CA THR A 265 16.12 -44.95 50.38
C THR A 265 15.37 -43.98 49.45
N GLU A 266 15.62 -42.68 49.60
CA GLU A 266 15.09 -41.64 48.68
C GLU A 266 15.48 -41.92 47.21
N THR A 267 16.68 -42.48 46.99
CA THR A 267 17.14 -42.92 45.67
C THR A 267 16.28 -44.03 45.06
N CYS A 268 15.71 -44.90 45.89
CA CYS A 268 14.85 -45.99 45.45
C CYS A 268 13.44 -45.47 45.08
N ALA A 269 12.94 -44.46 45.80
CA ALA A 269 11.68 -43.80 45.47
C ALA A 269 11.75 -43.06 44.12
N GLU A 270 12.86 -42.33 43.86
CA GLU A 270 13.09 -41.70 42.55
C GLU A 270 13.29 -42.75 41.43
N LEU A 271 13.99 -43.86 41.71
CA LEU A 271 14.12 -44.96 40.76
C LEU A 271 12.76 -45.58 40.42
N ARG A 272 11.90 -45.80 41.42
CA ARG A 272 10.52 -46.28 41.23
C ARG A 272 9.71 -45.33 40.35
N TYR A 273 9.82 -44.03 40.58
CA TYR A 273 9.19 -43.02 39.74
C TYR A 273 9.69 -43.10 38.28
N ILE A 274 11.00 -43.21 38.03
CA ILE A 274 11.56 -43.32 36.67
C ILE A 274 11.06 -44.61 35.99
N VAL A 275 11.05 -45.74 36.71
CA VAL A 275 10.55 -47.02 36.20
C VAL A 275 9.07 -46.90 35.81
N LEU A 276 8.23 -46.38 36.70
CA LEU A 276 6.79 -46.18 36.43
C LEU A 276 6.57 -45.24 35.26
N HIS A 277 7.29 -44.12 35.19
CA HIS A 277 7.21 -43.17 34.08
C HIS A 277 7.56 -43.85 32.75
N SER A 278 8.69 -44.56 32.68
CA SER A 278 9.09 -45.31 31.48
C SER A 278 8.11 -46.41 31.13
N LEU A 279 7.58 -47.13 32.12
CA LEU A 279 6.61 -48.20 31.94
C LEU A 279 5.31 -47.67 31.34
N VAL A 280 4.74 -46.61 31.93
CA VAL A 280 3.54 -45.93 31.40
C VAL A 280 3.81 -45.42 29.98
N THR A 281 4.97 -44.82 29.73
CA THR A 281 5.37 -44.38 28.39
C THR A 281 5.34 -45.55 27.40
N GLY A 282 5.88 -46.72 27.77
CA GLY A 282 5.84 -47.94 26.96
C GLY A 282 4.42 -48.46 26.74
N CYS A 283 3.61 -48.54 27.78
CA CYS A 283 2.22 -49.00 27.72
C CYS A 283 1.36 -48.11 26.79
N LEU A 284 1.57 -46.79 26.81
CA LEU A 284 0.89 -45.87 25.90
C LEU A 284 1.25 -46.11 24.42
N GLN A 285 2.44 -46.65 24.13
CA GLN A 285 2.89 -46.94 22.76
C GLN A 285 2.47 -48.34 22.26
N THR A 286 2.24 -49.32 23.14
CA THR A 286 1.75 -50.66 22.75
C THR A 286 0.28 -50.63 22.33
N LYS A 287 -0.51 -49.69 22.86
CA LYS A 287 -1.93 -49.44 22.52
C LYS A 287 -2.83 -50.66 22.71
N THR A 288 -2.46 -51.60 23.59
CA THR A 288 -3.34 -52.71 23.97
C THR A 288 -4.29 -52.24 25.08
N GLU A 289 -5.52 -52.75 25.11
CA GLU A 289 -6.53 -52.33 26.10
C GLU A 289 -6.07 -52.61 27.54
N ALA A 290 -5.42 -53.76 27.78
CA ALA A 290 -4.85 -54.12 29.08
C ALA A 290 -3.68 -53.20 29.50
N ASP A 291 -2.83 -52.77 28.57
CA ASP A 291 -1.74 -51.84 28.89
C ASP A 291 -2.25 -50.41 29.12
N LEU A 292 -3.31 -49.98 28.45
CA LEU A 292 -3.95 -48.68 28.68
C LEU A 292 -4.65 -48.63 30.04
N GLU A 293 -5.39 -49.66 30.42
CA GLU A 293 -6.00 -49.76 31.75
C GLU A 293 -4.94 -49.76 32.86
N TYR A 294 -3.84 -50.49 32.65
CA TYR A 294 -2.69 -50.42 33.56
C TYR A 294 -2.09 -49.02 33.63
N ALA A 295 -1.90 -48.35 32.49
CA ALA A 295 -1.37 -46.99 32.43
C ALA A 295 -2.26 -45.99 33.19
N ARG A 296 -3.59 -46.14 33.12
CA ARG A 296 -4.55 -45.32 33.87
C ARG A 296 -4.37 -45.48 35.37
N ASN A 297 -4.40 -46.71 35.88
CA ASN A 297 -4.23 -47.01 37.30
C ASN A 297 -2.84 -46.58 37.82
N ALA A 298 -1.79 -46.78 37.02
CA ALA A 298 -0.45 -46.33 37.32
C ALA A 298 -0.35 -44.79 37.38
N LEU A 299 -1.06 -44.06 36.51
CA LEU A 299 -1.05 -42.59 36.53
C LEU A 299 -1.85 -41.99 37.68
N GLU A 300 -2.91 -42.66 38.13
CA GLU A 300 -3.65 -42.28 39.35
C GLU A 300 -2.73 -42.39 40.58
N THR A 301 -2.13 -43.56 40.79
CA THR A 301 -1.18 -43.79 41.87
C THR A 301 0.04 -42.87 41.80
N MET A 302 0.58 -42.60 40.60
CA MET A 302 1.66 -41.62 40.44
C MET A 302 1.21 -40.20 40.79
N SER A 303 -0.04 -39.82 40.50
CA SER A 303 -0.55 -38.48 40.79
C SER A 303 -0.83 -38.23 42.27
N GLU A 304 -1.13 -39.29 43.04
CA GLU A 304 -1.25 -39.22 44.50
C GLU A 304 0.13 -39.05 45.16
N ASN A 305 1.12 -39.80 44.69
CA ASN A 305 2.46 -39.82 45.28
C ASN A 305 3.34 -38.63 44.85
N TRP A 306 3.17 -38.13 43.61
CA TRP A 306 3.99 -37.04 43.05
C TRP A 306 3.17 -35.97 42.30
N PRO A 307 2.24 -35.26 42.97
CA PRO A 307 1.26 -34.38 42.32
C PRO A 307 1.86 -33.18 41.57
N THR A 308 3.08 -32.77 41.91
CA THR A 308 3.74 -31.57 41.35
C THR A 308 4.57 -31.84 40.08
N ARG A 309 4.72 -33.11 39.66
CA ARG A 309 5.58 -33.47 38.52
C ARG A 309 4.84 -33.30 37.19
N ILE A 310 5.31 -32.35 36.36
CA ILE A 310 4.74 -32.01 35.04
C ILE A 310 4.70 -33.21 34.08
N SER A 311 5.71 -34.06 34.13
CA SER A 311 5.84 -35.31 33.35
C SER A 311 4.63 -36.23 33.51
N ILE A 312 4.03 -36.31 34.70
CA ILE A 312 2.82 -37.12 34.94
C ILE A 312 1.63 -36.50 34.23
N LEU A 313 1.46 -35.18 34.33
CA LEU A 313 0.39 -34.47 33.62
C LEU A 313 0.54 -34.61 32.10
N ARG A 314 1.77 -34.61 31.59
CA ARG A 314 2.05 -34.91 30.18
C ARG A 314 1.57 -36.31 29.78
N LEU A 315 1.88 -37.33 30.57
CA LEU A 315 1.43 -38.70 30.31
C LEU A 315 -0.10 -38.83 30.42
N LYS A 316 -0.75 -38.12 31.35
CA LYS A 316 -2.22 -38.04 31.43
C LYS A 316 -2.82 -37.43 30.16
N LEU A 317 -2.26 -36.35 29.62
CA LEU A 317 -2.71 -35.78 28.34
C LEU A 317 -2.52 -36.74 27.17
N ASP A 318 -1.42 -37.51 27.16
CA ASP A 318 -1.18 -38.53 26.15
C ASP A 318 -2.20 -39.67 26.25
N LEU A 319 -2.52 -40.15 27.47
CA LEU A 319 -3.56 -41.14 27.71
C LEU A 319 -4.93 -40.66 27.21
N ILE A 320 -5.35 -39.45 27.59
CA ILE A 320 -6.65 -38.89 27.17
C ILE A 320 -6.74 -38.83 25.64
N THR A 321 -5.67 -38.40 24.96
CA THR A 321 -5.71 -38.35 23.48
C THR A 321 -5.83 -39.74 22.84
N MET A 322 -5.34 -40.78 23.52
CA MET A 322 -5.32 -42.15 23.01
C MET A 322 -6.61 -42.91 23.31
N GLU A 323 -7.23 -42.68 24.46
CA GLU A 323 -8.44 -43.37 24.90
C GLU A 323 -9.71 -42.78 24.30
N ASN A 324 -9.84 -41.44 24.28
CA ASN A 324 -11.04 -40.79 23.81
C ASN A 324 -10.74 -39.41 23.23
N SER A 325 -10.75 -39.31 21.90
CA SER A 325 -10.57 -38.03 21.21
C SER A 325 -11.65 -37.00 21.56
N ASP A 326 -12.79 -37.41 22.12
CA ASP A 326 -13.91 -36.52 22.42
C ASP A 326 -13.90 -36.00 23.87
N ALA A 327 -12.95 -36.43 24.71
CA ALA A 327 -12.79 -35.98 26.11
C ALA A 327 -12.07 -34.61 26.22
N VAL A 328 -12.59 -33.62 25.49
CA VAL A 328 -11.95 -32.29 25.33
C VAL A 328 -11.89 -31.51 26.66
N ASP A 329 -12.94 -31.60 27.49
CA ASP A 329 -13.01 -30.88 28.78
C ASP A 329 -12.01 -31.43 29.80
N GLU A 330 -11.82 -32.75 29.83
CA GLU A 330 -10.83 -33.39 30.70
C GLU A 330 -9.41 -33.00 30.29
N TYR A 331 -9.14 -32.99 28.98
CA TYR A 331 -7.87 -32.53 28.42
C TYR A 331 -7.59 -31.06 28.80
N HIS A 332 -8.61 -30.20 28.70
CA HIS A 332 -8.53 -28.79 29.07
C HIS A 332 -8.19 -28.62 30.57
N ASN A 333 -8.86 -29.34 31.46
CA ASN A 333 -8.63 -29.25 32.91
C ASN A 333 -7.21 -29.70 33.30
N VAL A 334 -6.70 -30.77 32.69
CA VAL A 334 -5.32 -31.23 32.93
C VAL A 334 -4.31 -30.20 32.43
N LEU A 335 -4.58 -29.53 31.30
CA LEU A 335 -3.73 -28.44 30.80
C LEU A 335 -3.72 -27.23 31.73
N LEU A 336 -4.86 -26.79 32.26
CA LEU A 336 -4.92 -25.70 33.23
C LEU A 336 -4.11 -26.02 34.49
N LYS A 337 -4.23 -27.25 35.01
CA LYS A 337 -3.43 -27.72 36.14
C LYS A 337 -1.94 -27.76 35.81
N MET A 338 -1.57 -28.15 34.58
CA MET A 338 -0.18 -28.11 34.11
C MET A 338 0.35 -26.69 34.06
N ILE A 339 -0.43 -25.72 33.57
CA ILE A 339 -0.08 -24.29 33.56
C ILE A 339 0.08 -23.75 34.99
N GLU A 340 -0.74 -24.19 35.94
CA GLU A 340 -0.69 -23.75 37.34
C GLU A 340 0.53 -24.26 38.10
N ILE A 341 0.92 -25.53 37.88
CA ILE A 341 1.98 -26.19 38.66
C ILE A 341 3.36 -26.03 38.02
N ALA A 342 3.44 -25.83 36.70
CA ALA A 342 4.71 -25.89 35.99
C ALA A 342 5.74 -24.86 36.46
N GLN A 343 6.98 -25.30 36.66
CA GLN A 343 8.14 -24.41 36.64
C GLN A 343 8.60 -24.29 35.17
N PHE A 344 8.46 -23.10 34.60
CA PHE A 344 8.67 -22.90 33.17
C PHE A 344 10.17 -22.78 32.85
N SER A 345 10.67 -23.78 32.14
CA SER A 345 11.88 -23.72 31.30
C SER A 345 11.47 -23.63 29.83
N GLU A 346 12.42 -23.39 28.92
CA GLU A 346 12.14 -23.32 27.48
C GLU A 346 11.48 -24.61 26.94
N ASP A 347 11.94 -25.77 27.39
CA ASP A 347 11.38 -27.07 26.99
C ASP A 347 9.96 -27.29 27.53
N VAL A 348 9.71 -26.88 28.77
CA VAL A 348 8.37 -26.97 29.38
C VAL A 348 7.41 -26.03 28.67
N PHE A 349 7.82 -24.78 28.40
CA PHE A 349 7.02 -23.82 27.64
C PHE A 349 6.66 -24.35 26.26
N ARG A 350 7.64 -24.86 25.50
CA ARG A 350 7.40 -25.46 24.18
C ARG A 350 6.44 -26.64 24.25
N THR A 351 6.56 -27.47 25.29
CA THR A 351 5.68 -28.62 25.52
C THR A 351 4.24 -28.16 25.79
N VAL A 352 4.04 -27.24 26.74
CA VAL A 352 2.71 -26.69 27.08
C VAL A 352 2.08 -26.07 25.84
N LEU A 353 2.81 -25.22 25.12
CA LEU A 353 2.31 -24.56 23.91
C LEU A 353 1.92 -25.58 22.83
N GLY A 354 2.73 -26.61 22.59
CA GLY A 354 2.42 -27.67 21.63
C GLY A 354 1.18 -28.48 22.00
N ARG A 355 0.91 -28.70 23.29
CA ARG A 355 -0.31 -29.37 23.76
C ARG A 355 -1.55 -28.49 23.60
N ILE A 356 -1.44 -27.19 23.86
CA ILE A 356 -2.53 -26.25 23.60
C ILE A 356 -2.84 -26.18 22.09
N GLN A 357 -1.81 -26.23 21.23
CA GLN A 357 -2.00 -26.33 19.78
C GLN A 357 -2.75 -27.60 19.37
N LYS A 358 -2.44 -28.75 20.00
CA LYS A 358 -3.19 -29.99 19.77
C LYS A 358 -4.65 -29.87 20.21
N LEU A 359 -4.92 -29.23 21.36
CA LEU A 359 -6.29 -28.93 21.80
C LEU A 359 -7.04 -28.06 20.78
N SER A 360 -6.34 -27.14 20.10
CA SER A 360 -6.94 -26.26 19.10
C SER A 360 -7.46 -26.98 17.86
N ASP A 361 -7.04 -28.23 17.61
CA ASP A 361 -7.59 -29.04 16.53
C ASP A 361 -8.98 -29.61 16.87
N GLN A 362 -9.30 -29.73 18.17
CA GLN A 362 -10.60 -30.20 18.67
C GLN A 362 -11.51 -29.04 19.10
N SER A 363 -10.99 -28.12 19.91
CA SER A 363 -11.71 -26.94 20.39
C SER A 363 -10.80 -25.72 20.50
N VAL A 364 -11.02 -24.77 19.58
CA VAL A 364 -10.26 -23.51 19.55
C VAL A 364 -10.61 -22.62 20.74
N THR A 365 -11.86 -22.62 21.21
CA THR A 365 -12.31 -21.79 22.34
C THR A 365 -11.61 -22.19 23.63
N LEU A 366 -11.51 -23.49 23.94
CA LEU A 366 -10.81 -24.00 25.12
C LEU A 366 -9.28 -23.86 25.01
N ALA A 367 -8.73 -23.98 23.80
CA ALA A 367 -7.31 -23.68 23.58
C ALA A 367 -6.99 -22.19 23.83
N CYS A 368 -7.91 -21.31 23.42
CA CYS A 368 -7.82 -19.88 23.65
C CYS A 368 -7.87 -19.52 25.15
N THR A 369 -8.76 -20.14 25.93
CA THR A 369 -8.80 -19.93 27.39
C THR A 369 -7.52 -20.40 28.09
N CYS A 370 -6.95 -21.54 27.68
CA CYS A 370 -5.64 -21.99 28.17
C CYS A 370 -4.52 -20.98 27.88
N LEU A 371 -4.50 -20.38 26.69
CA LEU A 371 -3.50 -19.35 26.35
C LEU A 371 -3.72 -18.07 27.16
N ASP A 372 -4.97 -17.65 27.34
CA ASP A 372 -5.32 -16.46 28.11
C ASP A 372 -4.86 -16.62 29.58
N GLU A 373 -5.05 -17.82 30.15
CA GLU A 373 -4.60 -18.20 31.48
C GLU A 373 -3.06 -18.31 31.59
N LEU A 374 -2.41 -18.96 30.62
CA LEU A 374 -0.95 -19.05 30.55
C LEU A 374 -0.30 -17.67 30.51
N ILE A 375 -0.80 -16.77 29.66
CA ILE A 375 -0.29 -15.40 29.53
C ILE A 375 -0.55 -14.64 30.84
N SER A 376 -1.80 -14.60 31.29
CA SER A 376 -2.23 -13.71 32.38
C SER A 376 -1.70 -14.11 33.75
N LYS A 377 -1.69 -15.42 34.09
CA LYS A 377 -1.31 -15.89 35.43
C LYS A 377 0.15 -16.30 35.55
N ARG A 378 0.82 -16.68 34.44
CA ARG A 378 2.19 -17.21 34.49
C ARG A 378 3.19 -16.34 33.76
N LEU A 379 3.04 -16.16 32.45
CA LEU A 379 4.08 -15.54 31.62
C LEU A 379 4.29 -14.05 31.94
N LEU A 380 3.22 -13.29 32.20
CA LEU A 380 3.34 -11.89 32.60
C LEU A 380 4.07 -11.73 33.95
N VAL A 381 3.85 -12.66 34.89
CA VAL A 381 4.53 -12.66 36.21
C VAL A 381 6.02 -12.99 36.06
N LEU A 382 6.37 -13.89 35.14
CA LEU A 382 7.76 -14.27 34.88
C LEU A 382 8.55 -13.18 34.13
N GLY A 383 7.88 -12.26 33.44
CA GLY A 383 8.51 -11.14 32.72
C GLY A 383 9.37 -11.57 31.52
N GLN A 384 9.13 -12.76 30.96
CA GLN A 384 9.84 -13.27 29.79
C GLN A 384 9.14 -12.84 28.48
N ASP A 385 9.57 -11.70 27.92
CA ASP A 385 8.93 -11.05 26.78
C ASP A 385 8.75 -11.98 25.56
N GLU A 386 9.75 -12.81 25.22
CA GLU A 386 9.68 -13.71 24.07
C GLU A 386 8.58 -14.78 24.19
N TRP A 387 8.36 -15.29 25.41
CA TRP A 387 7.34 -16.30 25.66
C TRP A 387 5.94 -15.69 25.61
N ILE A 388 5.79 -14.50 26.18
CA ILE A 388 4.54 -13.71 26.12
C ILE A 388 4.18 -13.46 24.65
N GLU A 389 5.13 -12.96 23.86
CA GLU A 389 4.95 -12.69 22.44
C GLU A 389 4.53 -13.93 21.66
N ARG A 390 5.24 -15.04 21.83
CA ARG A 390 4.96 -16.30 21.11
C ARG A 390 3.60 -16.89 21.49
N ALA A 391 3.24 -16.88 22.78
CA ALA A 391 1.94 -17.34 23.25
C ALA A 391 0.81 -16.44 22.72
N PHE A 392 0.99 -15.12 22.77
CA PHE A 392 -0.01 -14.16 22.30
C PHE A 392 -0.24 -14.21 20.78
N VAL A 393 0.82 -14.30 19.98
CA VAL A 393 0.69 -14.48 18.52
C VAL A 393 0.01 -15.81 18.20
N THR A 394 0.31 -16.87 18.95
CA THR A 394 -0.38 -18.16 18.80
C THR A 394 -1.87 -18.04 19.12
N ARG A 395 -2.24 -17.28 20.16
CA ARG A 395 -3.63 -16.99 20.54
C ARG A 395 -4.39 -16.25 19.44
N LEU A 396 -3.77 -15.23 18.84
CA LEU A 396 -4.35 -14.52 17.70
C LEU A 396 -4.49 -15.44 16.49
N TRP A 397 -3.48 -16.26 16.18
CA TRP A 397 -3.51 -17.18 15.05
C TRP A 397 -4.66 -18.20 15.17
N MET A 398 -4.87 -18.75 16.36
CA MET A 398 -6.01 -19.65 16.64
C MET A 398 -7.35 -18.98 16.39
N THR A 399 -7.47 -17.70 16.73
CA THR A 399 -8.68 -16.90 16.49
C THR A 399 -8.96 -16.75 15.00
N VAL A 400 -7.93 -16.53 14.17
CA VAL A 400 -8.07 -16.44 12.71
C VAL A 400 -8.39 -17.79 12.07
N LYS A 401 -7.86 -18.90 12.61
CA LYS A 401 -8.13 -20.26 12.10
C LYS A 401 -9.63 -20.59 12.19
N ASN A 402 -10.34 -20.10 13.21
CA ASN A 402 -11.72 -20.47 13.51
C ASN A 402 -12.77 -19.47 13.00
N ASN A 403 -12.69 -19.07 11.72
CA ASN A 403 -13.57 -18.08 11.05
C ASN A 403 -15.09 -18.19 11.37
N THR A 404 -15.55 -19.35 11.83
CA THR A 404 -16.94 -19.66 12.24
C THR A 404 -17.34 -19.10 13.62
N SER A 405 -16.39 -18.68 14.47
CA SER A 405 -16.63 -18.29 15.88
C SER A 405 -16.25 -16.84 16.21
N LEU A 406 -16.36 -15.94 15.25
CA LEU A 406 -16.20 -14.49 15.44
C LEU A 406 -17.40 -13.87 16.20
N GLU A 407 -17.87 -14.54 17.24
CA GLU A 407 -18.89 -14.07 18.16
C GLU A 407 -18.31 -12.98 19.08
N GLY A 408 -19.18 -12.10 19.61
CA GLY A 408 -18.78 -10.96 20.45
C GLY A 408 -17.96 -11.34 21.70
N ASN A 409 -18.13 -12.55 22.22
CA ASN A 409 -17.37 -13.05 23.37
C ASN A 409 -15.85 -13.18 23.09
N THR A 410 -15.46 -13.53 21.86
CA THR A 410 -14.04 -13.71 21.49
C THR A 410 -13.30 -12.37 21.47
N LEU A 411 -13.95 -11.32 20.99
CA LEU A 411 -13.41 -9.96 21.01
C LEU A 411 -13.31 -9.42 22.44
N ALA A 412 -14.32 -9.65 23.27
CA ALA A 412 -14.34 -9.20 24.66
C ALA A 412 -13.22 -9.86 25.50
N THR A 413 -12.98 -11.17 25.30
CA THR A 413 -11.86 -11.87 25.98
C THR A 413 -10.51 -11.38 25.50
N LEU A 414 -10.33 -11.17 24.20
CA LEU A 414 -9.10 -10.61 23.64
C LEU A 414 -8.81 -9.19 24.17
N LYS A 415 -9.83 -8.32 24.22
CA LYS A 415 -9.68 -6.96 24.76
C LYS A 415 -9.23 -6.99 26.22
N LYS A 416 -9.87 -7.81 27.05
CA LYS A 416 -9.45 -8.01 28.46
C LYS A 416 -8.01 -8.52 28.59
N LEU A 417 -7.59 -9.44 27.73
CA LEU A 417 -6.22 -9.96 27.71
C LEU A 417 -5.22 -8.86 27.35
N VAL A 418 -5.47 -8.12 26.27
CA VAL A 418 -4.60 -7.04 25.80
C VAL A 418 -4.52 -5.91 26.85
N ASP A 419 -5.63 -5.57 27.51
CA ASP A 419 -5.66 -4.61 28.63
C ASP A 419 -4.86 -5.11 29.85
N SER A 420 -4.89 -6.42 30.13
CA SER A 420 -4.08 -7.06 31.19
C SER A 420 -2.60 -7.00 30.86
N MET A 421 -2.23 -7.41 29.65
CA MET A 421 -0.85 -7.36 29.16
C MET A 421 -0.31 -5.94 29.26
N ALA A 422 -1.05 -4.95 28.78
CA ALA A 422 -0.57 -3.58 28.76
C ALA A 422 -0.35 -2.96 30.15
N ARG A 423 -1.01 -3.50 31.19
CA ARG A 423 -0.78 -3.08 32.58
C ARG A 423 0.49 -3.68 33.19
N GLN A 424 0.96 -4.82 32.67
CA GLN A 424 2.01 -5.62 33.30
C GLN A 424 3.29 -5.73 32.46
N ILE A 425 3.23 -5.54 31.14
CA ILE A 425 4.42 -5.56 30.28
C ILE A 425 5.31 -4.34 30.55
N SER A 426 6.62 -4.56 30.62
CA SER A 426 7.61 -3.50 30.79
C SER A 426 7.87 -2.73 29.50
N LYS A 427 7.71 -3.39 28.35
CA LYS A 427 7.94 -2.86 27.00
C LYS A 427 6.81 -3.33 26.07
N PRO A 428 6.47 -2.53 25.03
CA PRO A 428 5.57 -3.00 23.98
C PRO A 428 6.20 -4.17 23.21
N LEU A 429 5.37 -4.99 22.57
CA LEU A 429 5.80 -6.18 21.84
C LEU A 429 6.87 -5.83 20.79
N SER A 430 7.71 -6.79 20.44
CA SER A 430 8.72 -6.65 19.39
C SER A 430 8.07 -6.26 18.05
N PRO A 431 8.81 -5.60 17.15
CA PRO A 431 8.28 -5.22 15.84
C PRO A 431 7.76 -6.44 15.04
N LYS A 432 8.45 -7.59 15.14
CA LYS A 432 8.06 -8.83 14.46
C LYS A 432 6.72 -9.35 14.96
N SER A 433 6.56 -9.45 16.28
CA SER A 433 5.33 -9.93 16.91
C SER A 433 4.16 -8.97 16.72
N THR A 434 4.45 -7.66 16.79
CA THR A 434 3.49 -6.59 16.50
C THR A 434 2.95 -6.69 15.07
N GLN A 435 3.84 -6.80 14.09
CA GLN A 435 3.46 -6.93 12.68
C GLN A 435 2.64 -8.21 12.44
N ALA A 436 3.07 -9.34 12.99
CA ALA A 436 2.34 -10.60 12.89
C ALA A 436 0.92 -10.49 13.50
N ALA A 437 0.80 -9.90 14.68
CA ALA A 437 -0.47 -9.68 15.35
C ALA A 437 -1.41 -8.77 14.54
N GLN A 438 -0.91 -7.63 14.04
CA GLN A 438 -1.72 -6.71 13.23
C GLN A 438 -2.13 -7.30 11.88
N ILE A 439 -1.30 -8.14 11.25
CA ILE A 439 -1.69 -8.87 10.02
C ILE A 439 -2.83 -9.84 10.32
N LEU A 440 -2.78 -10.56 11.44
CA LEU A 440 -3.83 -11.48 11.84
C LEU A 440 -5.14 -10.73 12.13
N LEU A 441 -5.08 -9.63 12.89
CA LEU A 441 -6.24 -8.78 13.17
C LEU A 441 -6.80 -8.12 11.90
N TRP A 442 -5.93 -7.72 10.97
CA TRP A 442 -6.33 -7.20 9.66
C TRP A 442 -7.11 -8.23 8.86
N LYS A 443 -6.67 -9.49 8.83
CA LYS A 443 -7.39 -10.58 8.14
C LYS A 443 -8.77 -10.82 8.74
N VAL A 444 -8.89 -10.78 10.07
CA VAL A 444 -10.20 -10.87 10.75
C VAL A 444 -11.11 -9.73 10.34
N SER A 445 -10.61 -8.49 10.39
CA SER A 445 -11.41 -7.34 9.96
C SER A 445 -11.81 -7.43 8.48
N GLU A 446 -10.94 -7.93 7.60
CA GLU A 446 -11.26 -8.12 6.18
C GLU A 446 -12.37 -9.15 5.96
N ALA A 447 -12.34 -10.28 6.67
CA ALA A 447 -13.41 -11.27 6.63
C ALA A 447 -14.75 -10.70 7.13
N LEU A 448 -14.73 -9.85 8.15
CA LEU A 448 -15.94 -9.18 8.68
C LEU A 448 -16.49 -8.12 7.72
N LEU A 449 -15.63 -7.39 7.01
CA LEU A 449 -16.05 -6.42 5.99
C LEU A 449 -16.75 -7.12 4.81
N VAL A 450 -16.28 -8.30 4.40
CA VAL A 450 -16.94 -9.11 3.37
C VAL A 450 -18.33 -9.58 3.82
N GLN A 451 -18.53 -9.77 5.14
CA GLN A 451 -19.83 -10.12 5.73
C GLN A 451 -20.68 -8.88 6.07
N GLU A 452 -20.26 -7.67 5.71
CA GLU A 452 -20.93 -6.39 6.03
C GLU A 452 -21.12 -6.13 7.54
N LYS A 453 -20.31 -6.79 8.40
CA LYS A 453 -20.28 -6.59 9.85
C LYS A 453 -19.35 -5.43 10.22
N TRP A 454 -19.79 -4.22 9.90
CA TRP A 454 -18.97 -3.00 10.01
C TRP A 454 -18.58 -2.64 11.45
N VAL A 455 -19.51 -2.81 12.41
CA VAL A 455 -19.29 -2.47 13.81
C VAL A 455 -18.23 -3.37 14.43
N GLU A 456 -18.34 -4.69 14.23
CA GLU A 456 -17.35 -5.65 14.68
C GLU A 456 -15.99 -5.41 14.01
N ALA A 457 -15.95 -5.21 12.69
CA ALA A 457 -14.71 -4.92 11.97
C ALA A 457 -13.98 -3.69 12.54
N SER A 458 -14.73 -2.63 12.88
CA SER A 458 -14.18 -1.45 13.55
C SER A 458 -13.55 -1.79 14.90
N MET A 459 -14.25 -2.55 15.76
CA MET A 459 -13.74 -2.90 17.08
C MET A 459 -12.50 -3.79 17.03
N TRP A 460 -12.42 -4.70 16.04
CA TRP A 460 -11.20 -5.50 15.81
C TRP A 460 -10.01 -4.63 15.39
N CYS A 461 -10.24 -3.62 14.55
CA CYS A 461 -9.20 -2.66 14.19
C CYS A 461 -8.78 -1.77 15.37
N GLU A 462 -9.69 -1.41 16.28
CA GLU A 462 -9.36 -0.69 17.52
C GLU A 462 -8.42 -1.49 18.42
N VAL A 463 -8.66 -2.80 18.57
CA VAL A 463 -7.75 -3.68 19.31
C VAL A 463 -6.36 -3.69 18.64
N ALA A 464 -6.29 -3.65 17.30
CA ALA A 464 -5.02 -3.59 16.57
C ALA A 464 -4.25 -2.27 16.75
N LEU A 465 -4.92 -1.21 17.21
CA LEU A 465 -4.34 0.10 17.55
C LEU A 465 -3.95 0.23 19.03
N HIS A 466 -4.13 -0.83 19.82
CA HIS A 466 -3.83 -0.81 21.25
C HIS A 466 -2.34 -0.57 21.54
N ARG A 467 -2.01 0.10 22.66
CA ARG A 467 -0.63 0.47 23.07
C ARG A 467 0.39 -0.67 23.15
N VAL A 468 -0.08 -1.92 23.16
CA VAL A 468 0.77 -3.11 23.14
C VAL A 468 1.50 -3.25 21.79
N PHE A 469 1.00 -2.57 20.75
CA PHE A 469 1.46 -2.60 19.36
C PHE A 469 2.25 -1.34 18.92
N ASP A 470 2.70 -0.50 19.85
CA ASP A 470 3.34 0.81 19.55
C ASP A 470 4.54 0.74 18.59
N LYS A 471 5.18 -0.43 18.44
CA LYS A 471 6.31 -0.63 17.52
C LYS A 471 5.93 -0.88 16.04
N SER A 472 4.66 -0.78 15.63
CA SER A 472 4.26 -1.07 14.25
C SER A 472 4.59 0.01 13.21
N GLY A 473 4.89 1.22 13.67
CA GLY A 473 5.14 2.40 12.83
C GLY A 473 3.87 3.06 12.28
N ASP A 474 3.96 4.37 12.06
CA ASP A 474 2.84 5.26 11.73
C ASP A 474 2.03 4.84 10.51
N LEU A 475 2.67 4.25 9.49
CA LEU A 475 1.99 3.83 8.26
C LEU A 475 0.95 2.74 8.52
N ASN A 476 1.24 1.80 9.44
CA ASN A 476 0.33 0.70 9.78
C ASN A 476 -0.82 1.21 10.65
N TYR A 477 -0.53 2.09 11.61
CA TYR A 477 -1.55 2.84 12.37
C TYR A 477 -2.51 3.58 11.43
N ALA A 478 -1.99 4.30 10.44
CA ALA A 478 -2.81 5.03 9.49
C ALA A 478 -3.67 4.11 8.60
N LYS A 479 -3.17 2.93 8.21
CA LYS A 479 -3.98 1.94 7.47
C LYS A 479 -5.15 1.40 8.28
N LEU A 480 -4.92 1.07 9.55
CA LEU A 480 -5.97 0.61 10.47
C LEU A 480 -6.98 1.72 10.78
N GLY A 481 -6.51 2.94 11.05
CA GLY A 481 -7.35 4.12 11.26
C GLY A 481 -8.26 4.42 10.06
N ARG A 482 -7.73 4.40 8.83
CA ARG A 482 -8.57 4.54 7.61
C ARG A 482 -9.65 3.47 7.50
N ARG A 483 -9.37 2.24 7.92
CA ARG A 483 -10.36 1.15 7.91
C ARG A 483 -11.48 1.41 8.93
N ILE A 484 -11.16 1.91 10.11
CA ILE A 484 -12.15 2.34 11.11
C ILE A 484 -13.02 3.46 10.56
N ILE A 485 -12.41 4.51 9.99
CA ILE A 485 -13.13 5.62 9.35
C ILE A 485 -14.08 5.09 8.25
N HIS A 486 -13.61 4.16 7.43
CA HIS A 486 -14.46 3.53 6.41
C HIS A 486 -15.66 2.79 7.01
N CYS A 487 -15.47 2.00 8.08
CA CYS A 487 -16.56 1.32 8.78
C CYS A 487 -17.56 2.32 9.37
N ALA A 488 -17.04 3.39 9.99
CA ALA A 488 -17.84 4.45 10.60
C ALA A 488 -18.72 5.18 9.56
N ILE A 489 -18.20 5.41 8.35
CA ILE A 489 -18.97 5.98 7.23
C ILE A 489 -20.14 5.06 6.83
N GLN A 490 -19.94 3.74 6.79
CA GLN A 490 -21.00 2.78 6.40
C GLN A 490 -22.10 2.67 7.46
N VAL A 491 -21.75 2.82 8.74
CA VAL A 491 -22.71 2.80 9.87
C VAL A 491 -23.34 4.18 10.12
N ALA A 492 -22.88 5.22 9.40
CA ALA A 492 -23.25 6.62 9.61
C ALA A 492 -22.88 7.19 11.00
N ASP A 493 -21.84 6.63 11.64
CA ASP A 493 -21.27 7.16 12.88
C ASP A 493 -20.11 8.12 12.56
N TYR A 494 -20.46 9.36 12.19
CA TYR A 494 -19.47 10.36 11.78
C TYR A 494 -18.62 10.88 12.94
N GLY A 495 -19.15 10.88 14.17
CA GLY A 495 -18.38 11.30 15.35
C GLY A 495 -17.17 10.40 15.60
N LYS A 496 -17.36 9.09 15.48
CA LYS A 496 -16.26 8.12 15.58
C LYS A 496 -15.22 8.26 14.47
N ALA A 497 -15.64 8.62 13.26
CA ALA A 497 -14.73 8.89 12.15
C ALA A 497 -13.82 10.09 12.45
N GLU A 498 -14.39 11.18 12.98
CA GLU A 498 -13.65 12.38 13.37
C GLU A 498 -12.69 12.13 14.55
N GLU A 499 -13.13 11.40 15.58
CA GLU A 499 -12.27 11.01 16.70
C GLU A 499 -11.07 10.17 16.23
N THR A 500 -11.32 9.19 15.36
CA THR A 500 -10.27 8.34 14.79
C THR A 500 -9.28 9.19 14.01
N TYR A 501 -9.77 10.14 13.20
CA TYR A 501 -8.91 11.06 12.44
C TYR A 501 -8.08 11.97 13.36
N ALA A 502 -8.66 12.50 14.43
CA ALA A 502 -7.96 13.34 15.40
C ALA A 502 -6.78 12.62 16.07
N ASN A 503 -6.96 11.33 16.37
CA ASN A 503 -5.97 10.47 17.01
C ASN A 503 -4.87 9.94 16.05
N MET A 504 -4.98 10.18 14.75
CA MET A 504 -3.94 9.79 13.78
C MET A 504 -2.72 10.71 13.85
N SER A 505 -1.54 10.19 13.48
CA SER A 505 -0.34 11.01 13.29
C SER A 505 -0.52 12.01 12.13
N GLU A 506 0.23 13.11 12.13
CA GLU A 506 0.18 14.11 11.06
C GLU A 506 0.51 13.51 9.69
N SER A 507 1.48 12.58 9.63
CA SER A 507 1.80 11.82 8.41
C SER A 507 0.62 10.96 7.92
N GLY A 508 -0.17 10.40 8.84
CA GLY A 508 -1.38 9.65 8.53
C GLY A 508 -2.55 10.53 8.07
N LYS A 509 -2.73 11.71 8.70
CA LYS A 509 -3.78 12.68 8.38
C LYS A 509 -3.60 13.29 6.99
N GLN A 510 -2.37 13.62 6.62
CA GLN A 510 -2.01 14.22 5.33
C GLN A 510 -1.99 13.20 4.17
N SER A 511 -2.26 11.92 4.43
CA SER A 511 -2.33 10.92 3.36
C SER A 511 -3.59 11.14 2.49
N PRO A 512 -3.48 11.12 1.14
CA PRO A 512 -4.62 11.35 0.25
C PRO A 512 -5.81 10.43 0.50
N SER A 513 -5.55 9.16 0.82
CA SER A 513 -6.62 8.20 1.12
C SER A 513 -7.36 8.53 2.42
N THR A 514 -6.68 9.12 3.41
CA THR A 514 -7.32 9.56 4.67
C THR A 514 -8.15 10.81 4.42
N LEU A 515 -7.59 11.81 3.71
CA LEU A 515 -8.30 13.04 3.36
C LEU A 515 -9.53 12.76 2.49
N PHE A 516 -9.47 11.80 1.56
CA PHE A 516 -10.62 11.35 0.78
C PHE A 516 -11.74 10.76 1.64
N LEU A 517 -11.40 9.95 2.65
CA LEU A 517 -12.39 9.44 3.59
C LEU A 517 -13.00 10.56 4.44
N MET A 518 -12.20 11.54 4.88
CA MET A 518 -12.72 12.71 5.60
C MET A 518 -13.59 13.60 4.71
N PHE A 519 -13.27 13.72 3.42
CA PHE A 519 -14.14 14.39 2.45
C PHE A 519 -15.51 13.68 2.35
N LYS A 520 -15.53 12.34 2.32
CA LYS A 520 -16.78 11.57 2.38
C LYS A 520 -17.59 11.83 3.65
N VAL A 521 -16.94 12.02 4.80
CA VAL A 521 -17.58 12.40 6.06
C VAL A 521 -18.12 13.83 5.97
N ALA A 522 -17.33 14.78 5.46
CA ALA A 522 -17.72 16.18 5.28
C ALA A 522 -18.96 16.33 4.38
N LEU A 523 -19.05 15.55 3.29
CA LEU A 523 -20.22 15.55 2.41
C LEU A 523 -21.50 15.08 3.12
N ARG A 524 -21.40 14.07 4.00
CA ARG A 524 -22.55 13.50 4.71
C ARG A 524 -22.97 14.31 5.93
N THR A 525 -22.05 15.07 6.52
CA THR A 525 -22.28 16.00 7.64
C THR A 525 -22.60 17.42 7.18
N SER A 526 -22.59 17.69 5.87
CA SER A 526 -22.75 19.03 5.29
C SER A 526 -21.73 20.07 5.80
N ASN A 527 -20.52 19.61 6.18
CA ASN A 527 -19.45 20.49 6.63
C ASN A 527 -18.60 20.97 5.44
N HIS A 528 -19.02 22.09 4.83
CA HIS A 528 -18.36 22.68 3.66
C HIS A 528 -16.90 23.10 3.92
N GLN A 529 -16.58 23.58 5.13
CA GLN A 529 -15.21 23.99 5.48
C GLN A 529 -14.27 22.78 5.52
N LEU A 530 -14.73 21.66 6.10
CA LEU A 530 -13.96 20.42 6.11
C LEU A 530 -13.79 19.85 4.69
N ALA A 531 -14.82 19.91 3.86
CA ALA A 531 -14.75 19.50 2.45
C ALA A 531 -13.70 20.31 1.68
N GLU A 532 -13.67 21.63 1.85
CA GLU A 532 -12.67 22.49 1.20
C GLU A 532 -11.24 22.22 1.70
N SER A 533 -11.06 22.11 3.03
CA SER A 533 -9.74 21.82 3.61
C SER A 533 -9.17 20.46 3.17
N THR A 534 -10.03 19.45 3.01
CA THR A 534 -9.60 18.11 2.56
C THR A 534 -9.23 18.12 1.07
N ILE A 535 -9.97 18.83 0.22
CA ILE A 535 -9.60 19.04 -1.19
C ILE A 535 -8.25 19.76 -1.28
N GLN A 536 -8.07 20.84 -0.50
CA GLN A 536 -6.81 21.59 -0.48
C GLN A 536 -5.63 20.73 -0.01
N GLY A 537 -5.80 19.96 1.07
CA GLY A 537 -4.76 19.05 1.57
C GLY A 537 -4.34 17.97 0.56
N ILE A 538 -5.29 17.44 -0.21
CA ILE A 538 -4.99 16.47 -1.29
C ILE A 538 -4.15 17.14 -2.38
N CYS A 539 -4.43 18.40 -2.73
CA CYS A 539 -3.66 19.19 -3.70
C CYS A 539 -2.25 19.53 -3.20
N GLU A 540 -2.07 19.75 -1.91
CA GLU A 540 -0.78 20.10 -1.29
C GLU A 540 0.15 18.90 -1.10
N THR A 541 -0.37 17.67 -1.26
CA THR A 541 0.42 16.44 -1.16
C THR A 541 1.46 16.36 -2.30
N PRO A 542 2.73 15.97 -2.06
CA PRO A 542 3.81 15.98 -3.06
C PRO A 542 3.56 15.10 -4.29
N LEU A 543 2.76 14.05 -4.16
CA LEU A 543 2.39 13.14 -5.26
C LEU A 543 1.10 13.58 -6.00
N ARG A 544 0.42 14.62 -5.52
CA ARG A 544 -0.84 15.19 -6.05
C ARG A 544 -1.75 14.09 -6.60
N ASP A 545 -2.37 13.31 -5.70
CA ASP A 545 -3.17 12.15 -6.10
C ASP A 545 -4.48 12.59 -6.80
N HIS A 546 -4.38 12.86 -8.10
CA HIS A 546 -5.50 13.32 -8.93
C HIS A 546 -6.64 12.30 -9.00
N ARG A 547 -6.36 11.00 -8.73
CA ARG A 547 -7.39 9.97 -8.62
C ARG A 547 -8.27 10.20 -7.39
N ALA A 548 -7.67 10.62 -6.28
CA ALA A 548 -8.41 10.99 -5.07
C ALA A 548 -9.30 12.21 -5.31
N LEU A 549 -8.82 13.25 -6.00
CA LEU A 549 -9.63 14.42 -6.35
C LEU A 549 -10.79 14.08 -7.30
N TYR A 550 -10.55 13.21 -8.29
CA TYR A 550 -11.62 12.73 -9.17
C TYR A 550 -12.66 11.90 -8.40
N ALA A 551 -12.21 11.06 -7.46
CA ALA A 551 -13.10 10.32 -6.58
C ALA A 551 -13.92 11.27 -5.68
N CYS A 552 -13.33 12.36 -5.17
CA CYS A 552 -14.07 13.41 -4.46
C CYS A 552 -15.17 14.00 -5.36
N ALA A 553 -14.84 14.38 -6.59
CA ALA A 553 -15.82 14.95 -7.52
C ALA A 553 -16.97 13.96 -7.83
N LEU A 554 -16.65 12.68 -8.05
CA LEU A 554 -17.62 11.63 -8.32
C LEU A 554 -18.55 11.39 -7.12
N ASP A 555 -18.00 11.31 -5.91
CA ASP A 555 -18.79 11.08 -4.70
C ASP A 555 -19.69 12.28 -4.36
N ALA A 556 -19.18 13.50 -4.50
CA ALA A 556 -20.00 14.70 -4.36
C ALA A 556 -21.15 14.73 -5.38
N HIS A 557 -20.87 14.29 -6.62
CA HIS A 557 -21.87 14.26 -7.69
C HIS A 557 -22.96 13.22 -7.42
N THR A 558 -22.58 12.01 -6.99
CA THR A 558 -23.55 10.95 -6.64
C THR A 558 -24.45 11.32 -5.46
N LEU A 559 -23.95 12.12 -4.52
CA LEU A 559 -24.73 12.67 -3.40
C LEU A 559 -25.52 13.95 -3.78
N GLY A 560 -25.44 14.41 -5.02
CA GLY A 560 -26.16 15.59 -5.51
C GLY A 560 -25.59 16.93 -5.05
N ASN A 561 -24.38 16.98 -4.49
CA ASN A 561 -23.74 18.20 -4.03
C ASN A 561 -22.92 18.87 -5.15
N GLU A 562 -23.61 19.64 -5.99
CA GLU A 562 -23.02 20.25 -7.19
C GLU A 562 -21.92 21.29 -6.90
N ASP A 563 -22.00 22.02 -5.79
CA ASP A 563 -21.00 23.04 -5.42
C ASP A 563 -19.65 22.39 -5.06
N GLU A 564 -19.68 21.35 -4.23
CA GLU A 564 -18.47 20.60 -3.87
C GLU A 564 -17.91 19.81 -5.05
N THR A 565 -18.77 19.26 -5.93
CA THR A 565 -18.33 18.69 -7.22
C THR A 565 -17.61 19.73 -8.07
N LEU A 566 -18.17 20.94 -8.18
CA LEU A 566 -17.58 22.01 -8.97
C LEU A 566 -16.24 22.47 -8.41
N LYS A 567 -16.12 22.62 -7.08
CA LYS A 567 -14.86 22.95 -6.41
C LYS A 567 -13.81 21.88 -6.67
N ALA A 568 -14.12 20.59 -6.45
CA ALA A 568 -13.20 19.50 -6.69
C ALA A 568 -12.70 19.47 -8.16
N LEU A 569 -13.61 19.61 -9.13
CA LEU A 569 -13.26 19.67 -10.55
C LEU A 569 -12.41 20.89 -10.90
N LYS A 570 -12.75 22.09 -10.40
CA LYS A 570 -11.94 23.30 -10.60
C LYS A 570 -10.53 23.14 -10.05
N HIS A 571 -10.36 22.48 -8.90
CA HIS A 571 -9.04 22.17 -8.34
C HIS A 571 -8.26 21.19 -9.21
N VAL A 572 -8.89 20.16 -9.78
CA VAL A 572 -8.25 19.27 -10.77
C VAL A 572 -7.80 20.07 -12.00
N LEU A 573 -8.63 20.99 -12.49
CA LEU A 573 -8.32 21.80 -13.68
C LEU A 573 -7.14 22.76 -13.47
N ARG A 574 -6.94 23.30 -12.26
CA ARG A 574 -5.81 24.21 -11.94
C ARG A 574 -4.44 23.52 -12.03
N HIS A 575 -4.40 22.20 -11.92
CA HIS A 575 -3.17 21.40 -11.95
C HIS A 575 -3.10 20.47 -13.17
N LEU A 576 -3.85 20.81 -14.24
CA LEU A 576 -3.92 20.02 -15.48
C LEU A 576 -2.57 19.88 -16.21
N ASP A 577 -1.69 20.87 -16.11
CA ASP A 577 -0.40 20.87 -16.81
C ASP A 577 0.62 19.90 -16.16
N ASP A 578 0.47 19.58 -14.87
CA ASP A 578 1.35 18.68 -14.11
C ASP A 578 1.04 17.19 -14.35
N LEU A 579 -0.06 16.89 -15.07
CA LEU A 579 -0.59 15.55 -15.28
C LEU A 579 -0.02 14.89 -16.55
N PRO A 580 0.41 13.61 -16.49
CA PRO A 580 0.74 12.83 -17.67
C PRO A 580 -0.46 12.74 -18.62
N THR A 581 -0.27 13.15 -19.87
CA THR A 581 -1.31 13.25 -20.92
C THR A 581 -2.10 11.96 -21.15
N GLU A 582 -1.53 10.80 -20.81
CA GLU A 582 -2.10 9.46 -21.02
C GLU A 582 -3.12 9.03 -19.96
N SER A 583 -3.16 9.70 -18.80
CA SER A 583 -3.94 9.23 -17.63
C SER A 583 -5.35 9.79 -17.51
N ILE A 584 -5.65 10.93 -18.16
CA ILE A 584 -6.93 11.65 -18.00
C ILE A 584 -7.40 12.23 -19.34
N HIS A 585 -8.64 11.94 -19.71
CA HIS A 585 -9.30 12.55 -20.86
C HIS A 585 -9.71 14.01 -20.53
N ARG A 586 -8.77 14.95 -20.69
CA ARG A 586 -8.92 16.38 -20.39
C ARG A 586 -10.19 17.03 -20.95
N PRO A 587 -10.63 16.77 -22.21
CA PRO A 587 -11.87 17.35 -22.72
C PRO A 587 -13.11 16.95 -21.93
N ALA A 588 -13.15 15.71 -21.40
CA ALA A 588 -14.30 15.24 -20.62
C ALA A 588 -14.41 15.99 -19.29
N VAL A 589 -13.28 16.24 -18.61
CA VAL A 589 -13.27 16.99 -17.34
C VAL A 589 -13.73 18.44 -17.58
N LEU A 590 -13.21 19.10 -18.61
CA LEU A 590 -13.62 20.45 -19.00
C LEU A 590 -15.11 20.51 -19.35
N ARG A 591 -15.59 19.56 -20.17
CA ARG A 591 -17.00 19.44 -20.55
C ARG A 591 -17.91 19.25 -19.35
N CYS A 592 -17.57 18.35 -18.42
CA CYS A 592 -18.33 18.12 -17.20
C CYS A 592 -18.37 19.38 -16.33
N THR A 593 -17.23 20.06 -16.15
CA THR A 593 -17.14 21.28 -15.34
C THR A 593 -17.95 22.42 -15.94
N ILE A 594 -17.90 22.61 -17.28
CA ILE A 594 -18.69 23.60 -18.01
C ILE A 594 -20.19 23.30 -17.87
N ARG A 595 -20.61 22.05 -18.08
CA ARG A 595 -22.03 21.67 -17.95
C ARG A 595 -22.56 21.89 -16.53
N LEU A 596 -21.78 21.55 -15.52
CA LEU A 596 -22.13 21.80 -14.12
C LEU A 596 -22.22 23.30 -13.84
N THR A 597 -21.27 24.10 -14.33
CA THR A 597 -21.30 25.56 -14.17
C THR A 597 -22.54 26.17 -14.84
N ILE A 598 -22.90 25.72 -16.05
CA ILE A 598 -24.12 26.16 -16.74
C ILE A 598 -25.37 25.77 -15.93
N SER A 599 -25.45 24.53 -15.44
CA SER A 599 -26.57 24.07 -14.60
C SER A 599 -26.74 24.92 -13.33
N ILE A 600 -25.64 25.29 -12.68
CA ILE A 600 -25.65 26.15 -11.49
C ILE A 600 -26.14 27.56 -11.85
N ILE A 601 -25.67 28.13 -12.96
CA ILE A 601 -26.14 29.44 -13.45
C ILE A 601 -27.64 29.41 -13.78
N ASP A 602 -28.12 28.35 -14.44
CA ASP A 602 -29.54 28.25 -14.83
C ASP A 602 -30.48 28.12 -13.62
N ARG A 603 -29.99 27.63 -12.47
CA ARG A 603 -30.76 27.53 -11.21
C ARG A 603 -30.73 28.81 -10.39
N ALA A 604 -29.60 29.52 -10.39
CA ALA A 604 -29.49 30.84 -9.76
C ALA A 604 -30.27 31.85 -10.63
N LYS A 605 -31.48 32.24 -10.22
CA LYS A 605 -32.40 33.14 -10.97
C LYS A 605 -31.91 34.60 -11.09
N GLY A 606 -30.66 34.79 -11.47
CA GLY A 606 -29.94 36.04 -11.60
C GLY A 606 -28.47 35.68 -11.71
N GLY A 607 -27.92 35.74 -12.92
CA GLY A 607 -26.56 35.33 -13.21
C GLY A 607 -25.56 36.03 -12.30
N GLU A 608 -25.07 35.32 -11.29
CA GLU A 608 -23.97 35.80 -10.47
C GLU A 608 -22.79 36.07 -11.41
N ILE A 609 -22.37 37.33 -11.48
CA ILE A 609 -21.26 37.82 -12.32
C ILE A 609 -20.02 36.92 -12.16
N SER A 610 -19.81 36.38 -10.95
CA SER A 610 -18.72 35.44 -10.60
C SER A 610 -18.79 34.11 -11.35
N ASN A 611 -19.98 33.52 -11.53
CA ASN A 611 -20.14 32.24 -12.23
C ASN A 611 -20.02 32.40 -13.74
N ALA A 612 -20.54 33.49 -14.31
CA ALA A 612 -20.35 33.83 -15.72
C ALA A 612 -18.86 34.09 -16.04
N GLU A 613 -18.15 34.81 -15.16
CA GLU A 613 -16.70 35.00 -15.26
C GLU A 613 -15.93 33.68 -15.16
N SER A 614 -16.30 32.82 -14.21
CA SER A 614 -15.71 31.47 -14.08
C SER A 614 -15.93 30.63 -15.33
N LEU A 615 -17.10 30.74 -15.98
CA LEU A 615 -17.43 30.00 -17.20
C LEU A 615 -16.60 30.49 -18.39
N CYS A 616 -16.42 31.81 -18.54
CA CYS A 616 -15.52 32.35 -19.56
C CYS A 616 -14.10 31.79 -19.41
N ARG A 617 -13.56 31.79 -18.19
CA ARG A 617 -12.22 31.22 -17.92
C ARG A 617 -12.13 29.73 -18.25
N LEU A 618 -13.17 28.95 -17.97
CA LEU A 618 -13.21 27.52 -18.31
C LEU A 618 -13.23 27.29 -19.83
N LEU A 619 -14.00 28.09 -20.57
CA LEU A 619 -14.03 28.02 -22.04
C LEU A 619 -12.71 28.46 -22.65
N GLU A 620 -12.10 29.52 -22.14
CA GLU A 620 -10.78 30.01 -22.56
C GLU A 620 -9.70 28.94 -22.33
N LEU A 621 -9.65 28.35 -21.13
CA LEU A 621 -8.76 27.23 -20.80
C LEU A 621 -8.98 26.05 -21.75
N ALA A 622 -10.24 25.69 -22.03
CA ALA A 622 -10.55 24.61 -22.98
C ALA A 622 -10.05 24.93 -24.40
N SER A 623 -10.10 26.20 -24.83
CA SER A 623 -9.58 26.61 -26.13
C SER A 623 -8.06 26.54 -26.20
N GLU A 624 -7.36 26.88 -25.12
CA GLU A 624 -5.90 26.79 -25.02
C GLU A 624 -5.44 25.33 -25.02
N GLU A 625 -6.09 24.46 -24.25
CA GLU A 625 -5.80 23.02 -24.24
C GLU A 625 -6.09 22.36 -25.59
N ALA A 626 -7.18 22.75 -26.26
CA ALA A 626 -7.47 22.29 -27.62
C ALA A 626 -6.38 22.73 -28.61
N LYS A 627 -5.91 23.97 -28.51
CA LYS A 627 -4.80 24.49 -29.34
C LYS A 627 -3.49 23.75 -29.06
N LYS A 628 -3.14 23.49 -27.80
CA LYS A 628 -1.95 22.70 -27.41
C LYS A 628 -2.04 21.27 -27.96
N ALA A 629 -3.19 20.62 -27.81
CA ALA A 629 -3.39 19.24 -28.24
C ALA A 629 -3.26 19.08 -29.77
N ARG A 630 -3.75 20.05 -30.55
CA ARG A 630 -3.69 20.01 -32.02
C ARG A 630 -2.45 20.66 -32.64
N GLY A 631 -1.71 21.48 -31.89
CA GLY A 631 -0.49 22.14 -32.34
C GLY A 631 0.78 21.28 -32.31
N LYS A 632 0.77 20.11 -31.64
CA LYS A 632 1.92 19.20 -31.56
C LYS A 632 2.20 18.55 -32.93
N LYS A 633 3.19 19.07 -33.66
CA LYS A 633 3.64 18.58 -34.98
C LYS A 633 4.48 17.28 -34.95
N SER A 634 4.37 16.41 -33.95
CA SER A 634 5.28 15.25 -33.83
C SER A 634 4.52 13.94 -33.76
N HIS A 635 4.76 13.06 -34.74
CA HIS A 635 4.70 11.58 -34.76
C HIS A 635 3.67 10.78 -33.92
N VAL A 636 2.64 11.40 -33.36
CA VAL A 636 1.55 10.70 -32.67
C VAL A 636 0.52 10.29 -33.73
N ASN A 637 0.18 9.01 -33.77
CA ASN A 637 -0.90 8.49 -34.62
C ASN A 637 -2.12 9.41 -34.52
N LYS A 638 -2.78 9.74 -35.65
CA LYS A 638 -4.00 10.58 -35.69
C LYS A 638 -5.11 10.12 -34.72
N GLN A 639 -5.02 8.89 -34.19
CA GLN A 639 -5.92 8.28 -33.20
C GLN A 639 -5.68 8.71 -31.74
N ASP A 640 -4.53 9.31 -31.39
CA ASP A 640 -4.16 9.68 -30.00
C ASP A 640 -4.35 11.18 -29.68
N ILE A 641 -5.05 11.92 -30.55
CA ILE A 641 -5.37 13.34 -30.29
C ILE A 641 -6.51 13.39 -29.26
N SER A 642 -6.22 13.88 -28.06
CA SER A 642 -7.21 14.01 -26.97
C SER A 642 -8.42 14.88 -27.35
N PHE A 643 -8.22 15.99 -28.06
CA PHE A 643 -9.29 16.83 -28.60
C PHE A 643 -9.71 16.37 -30.00
N THR A 644 -10.68 15.47 -30.06
CA THR A 644 -11.25 14.98 -31.33
C THR A 644 -12.15 16.02 -32.02
N ILE A 645 -12.52 15.78 -33.28
CA ILE A 645 -13.48 16.63 -34.03
C ILE A 645 -14.83 16.71 -33.31
N LYS A 646 -15.28 15.59 -32.70
CA LYS A 646 -16.52 15.56 -31.91
C LYS A 646 -16.44 16.45 -30.66
N GLU A 647 -15.28 16.49 -30.00
CA GLU A 647 -15.07 17.41 -28.88
C GLU A 647 -15.10 18.87 -29.37
N LEU A 648 -14.39 19.21 -30.45
CA LEU A 648 -14.47 20.56 -31.04
C LEU A 648 -15.88 20.97 -31.43
N GLU A 649 -16.69 20.03 -31.94
CA GLU A 649 -18.10 20.27 -32.26
C GLU A 649 -18.90 20.58 -30.99
N TRP A 650 -18.69 19.81 -29.92
CA TRP A 650 -19.35 20.06 -28.66
C TRP A 650 -18.97 21.43 -28.08
N PHE A 651 -17.68 21.77 -28.01
CA PHE A 651 -17.21 23.04 -27.45
C PHE A 651 -17.61 24.25 -28.31
N SER A 652 -17.51 24.15 -29.63
CA SER A 652 -17.92 25.23 -30.54
C SER A 652 -19.43 25.45 -30.52
N ARG A 653 -20.24 24.38 -30.56
CA ARG A 653 -21.71 24.47 -30.45
C ARG A 653 -22.14 25.03 -29.09
N THR A 654 -21.51 24.58 -28.01
CA THR A 654 -21.82 25.08 -26.66
C THR A 654 -21.46 26.55 -26.54
N SER A 655 -20.27 26.96 -27.01
CA SER A 655 -19.84 28.36 -26.98
C SER A 655 -20.74 29.26 -27.85
N TYR A 656 -21.15 28.79 -29.02
CA TYR A 656 -22.06 29.52 -29.91
C TYR A 656 -23.46 29.70 -29.32
N ASN A 657 -24.06 28.64 -28.79
CA ASN A 657 -25.38 28.73 -28.17
C ASN A 657 -25.34 29.60 -26.91
N LEU A 658 -24.27 29.46 -26.12
CA LEU A 658 -24.07 30.26 -24.93
C LEU A 658 -23.82 31.73 -25.27
N SER A 659 -23.12 32.05 -26.36
CA SER A 659 -22.90 33.43 -26.76
C SER A 659 -24.22 34.11 -27.10
N LEU A 660 -25.10 33.46 -27.86
CA LEU A 660 -26.44 33.99 -28.17
C LEU A 660 -27.24 34.28 -26.89
N ARG A 661 -27.28 33.35 -25.94
CA ARG A 661 -27.95 33.54 -24.64
C ARG A 661 -27.31 34.67 -23.83
N SER A 662 -25.98 34.73 -23.77
CA SER A 662 -25.25 35.71 -22.99
C SER A 662 -25.46 37.15 -23.45
N ILE A 663 -25.82 37.37 -24.73
CA ILE A 663 -26.08 38.72 -25.25
C ILE A 663 -27.35 39.31 -24.63
N GLU A 664 -28.33 38.47 -24.29
CA GLU A 664 -29.59 38.90 -23.67
C GLU A 664 -29.48 38.98 -22.14
N GLU A 665 -28.73 38.06 -21.54
CA GLU A 665 -28.73 37.86 -20.08
C GLU A 665 -27.53 38.49 -19.36
N TRP A 666 -26.37 38.62 -20.00
CA TRP A 666 -25.09 38.94 -19.34
C TRP A 666 -24.46 40.25 -19.85
N HIS A 667 -23.43 40.73 -19.15
CA HIS A 667 -22.71 41.92 -19.55
C HIS A 667 -21.99 41.73 -20.90
N LEU A 668 -21.99 42.77 -21.74
CA LEU A 668 -21.46 42.72 -23.11
C LEU A 668 -20.00 42.23 -23.19
N THR A 669 -19.17 42.58 -22.20
CA THR A 669 -17.76 42.14 -22.12
C THR A 669 -17.60 40.64 -21.85
N THR A 670 -18.56 40.02 -21.15
CA THR A 670 -18.61 38.57 -20.97
C THR A 670 -19.01 37.90 -22.28
N SER A 671 -20.05 38.43 -22.94
CA SER A 671 -20.60 37.88 -24.19
C SER A 671 -19.56 37.90 -25.32
N ILE A 672 -18.82 39.00 -25.48
CA ILE A 672 -17.76 39.08 -26.51
C ILE A 672 -16.61 38.09 -26.27
N ARG A 673 -16.26 37.78 -25.01
CA ARG A 673 -15.25 36.75 -24.68
C ARG A 673 -15.71 35.35 -25.08
N ILE A 674 -16.99 35.04 -24.89
CA ILE A 674 -17.56 33.74 -25.30
C ILE A 674 -17.56 33.63 -26.83
N VAL A 675 -17.96 34.68 -27.55
CA VAL A 675 -17.90 34.71 -29.02
C VAL A 675 -16.46 34.54 -29.52
N SER A 676 -15.50 35.27 -28.94
CA SER A 676 -14.08 35.14 -29.27
C SER A 676 -13.57 33.72 -29.03
N THR A 677 -13.99 33.09 -27.93
CA THR A 677 -13.61 31.71 -27.61
C THR A 677 -14.24 30.70 -28.57
N CYS A 678 -15.48 30.94 -29.00
CA CYS A 678 -16.11 30.16 -30.07
C CYS A 678 -15.32 30.24 -31.38
N LEU A 679 -14.86 31.43 -31.79
CA LEU A 679 -14.01 31.60 -32.97
C LEU A 679 -12.71 30.80 -32.86
N LYS A 680 -12.04 30.83 -31.70
CA LYS A 680 -10.84 30.02 -31.45
C LYS A 680 -11.09 28.53 -31.66
N PHE A 681 -12.23 27.99 -31.21
CA PHE A 681 -12.56 26.57 -31.47
C PHE A 681 -12.81 26.28 -32.94
N LEU A 682 -13.49 27.18 -33.66
CA LEU A 682 -13.79 27.02 -35.09
C LEU A 682 -12.51 27.07 -35.94
N GLU A 683 -11.50 27.86 -35.56
CA GLU A 683 -10.19 27.93 -36.21
C GLU A 683 -9.35 26.65 -36.04
N LEU A 684 -9.64 25.84 -35.02
CA LEU A 684 -8.88 24.64 -34.74
C LEU A 684 -9.27 23.45 -35.62
N TYR A 685 -10.35 23.50 -36.41
CA TYR A 685 -10.78 22.40 -37.28
C TYR A 685 -9.74 22.09 -38.38
N PRO A 686 -9.54 20.81 -38.74
CA PRO A 686 -8.54 20.47 -39.75
C PRO A 686 -9.10 20.71 -41.17
N GLY A 687 -8.22 20.90 -42.16
CA GLY A 687 -8.63 21.14 -43.55
C GLY A 687 -9.14 19.91 -44.30
N ASP A 688 -9.04 18.70 -43.73
CA ASP A 688 -9.47 17.42 -44.32
C ASP A 688 -10.90 16.99 -43.92
N ILE A 689 -11.72 17.91 -43.39
CA ILE A 689 -13.14 17.67 -43.08
C ILE A 689 -14.01 17.61 -44.33
N ASP A 690 -15.17 16.95 -44.22
CA ASP A 690 -16.14 16.91 -45.30
C ASP A 690 -16.70 18.29 -45.63
N ALA A 691 -17.14 18.46 -46.89
CA ALA A 691 -17.57 19.75 -47.41
C ALA A 691 -18.77 20.34 -46.63
N SER A 692 -19.69 19.49 -46.17
CA SER A 692 -20.88 19.94 -45.44
C SER A 692 -20.54 20.47 -44.04
N THR A 693 -19.62 19.79 -43.33
CA THR A 693 -19.10 20.24 -42.04
C THR A 693 -18.29 21.52 -42.19
N HIS A 694 -17.46 21.63 -43.25
CA HIS A 694 -16.70 22.85 -43.54
C HIS A 694 -17.61 24.06 -43.77
N GLU A 695 -18.69 23.88 -44.53
CA GLU A 695 -19.69 24.92 -44.78
C GLU A 695 -20.38 25.37 -43.49
N ALA A 696 -20.85 24.42 -42.66
CA ALA A 696 -21.51 24.72 -41.39
C ALA A 696 -20.58 25.46 -40.40
N ILE A 697 -19.29 25.10 -40.35
CA ILE A 697 -18.27 25.79 -39.53
C ILE A 697 -18.02 27.20 -40.08
N SER A 698 -17.93 27.35 -41.39
CA SER A 698 -17.70 28.64 -42.05
C SER A 698 -18.86 29.59 -41.79
N LEU A 699 -20.11 29.14 -41.90
CA LEU A 699 -21.30 29.92 -41.56
C LEU A 699 -21.31 30.33 -40.09
N LYS A 700 -21.04 29.40 -39.15
CA LYS A 700 -20.92 29.74 -37.72
C LYS A 700 -19.83 30.78 -37.46
N ALA A 701 -18.67 30.66 -38.12
CA ALA A 701 -17.59 31.63 -37.98
C ALA A 701 -18.00 33.03 -38.48
N ILE A 702 -18.69 33.09 -39.62
CA ILE A 702 -19.22 34.34 -40.19
C ILE A 702 -20.22 34.99 -39.23
N TYR A 703 -21.15 34.22 -38.66
CA TYR A 703 -22.07 34.75 -37.64
C TYR A 703 -21.34 35.20 -36.38
N CYS A 704 -20.32 34.48 -35.91
CA CYS A 704 -19.51 34.91 -34.77
C CYS A 704 -18.70 36.19 -35.04
N HIS A 705 -18.20 36.41 -36.27
CA HIS A 705 -17.55 37.67 -36.64
C HIS A 705 -18.56 38.82 -36.67
N PHE A 706 -19.78 38.58 -37.17
CA PHE A 706 -20.87 39.55 -37.11
C PHE A 706 -21.23 39.92 -35.66
N LEU A 707 -21.42 38.92 -34.79
CA LEU A 707 -21.72 39.14 -33.36
C LEU A 707 -20.57 39.86 -32.65
N SER A 708 -19.31 39.47 -32.90
CA SER A 708 -18.14 40.13 -32.32
C SER A 708 -18.04 41.60 -32.72
N ALA A 709 -18.25 41.90 -34.02
CA ALA A 709 -18.23 43.29 -34.50
C ALA A 709 -19.39 44.11 -33.90
N SER A 710 -20.59 43.53 -33.84
CA SER A 710 -21.79 44.20 -33.28
C SER A 710 -21.61 44.54 -31.80
N LEU A 711 -21.19 43.55 -30.99
CA LEU A 711 -20.88 43.75 -29.57
C LEU A 711 -19.71 44.71 -29.39
N GLY A 712 -18.66 44.59 -30.21
CA GLY A 712 -17.49 45.45 -30.15
C GLY A 712 -17.83 46.92 -30.39
N VAL A 713 -18.70 47.23 -31.35
CA VAL A 713 -19.17 48.62 -31.58
C VAL A 713 -19.97 49.13 -30.38
N GLN A 714 -20.90 48.34 -29.86
CA GLN A 714 -21.69 48.75 -28.71
C GLN A 714 -20.82 49.04 -27.48
N ILE A 715 -19.89 48.13 -27.17
CA ILE A 715 -18.90 48.33 -26.10
C ILE A 715 -18.06 49.59 -26.38
N SER A 716 -17.65 49.83 -27.63
CA SER A 716 -16.85 51.00 -28.00
C SER A 716 -17.59 52.32 -27.82
N ARG A 717 -18.91 52.34 -28.05
CA ARG A 717 -19.76 53.52 -27.86
C ARG A 717 -19.98 53.85 -26.38
N GLU A 718 -19.98 52.84 -25.52
CA GLU A 718 -20.11 52.95 -24.06
C GLU A 718 -18.75 53.22 -23.36
N GLU A 719 -17.63 53.14 -24.09
CA GLU A 719 -16.28 53.28 -23.54
C GLU A 719 -15.84 54.75 -23.40
N ASP A 720 -15.66 55.18 -22.15
CA ASP A 720 -15.19 56.54 -21.82
C ASP A 720 -13.70 56.73 -22.14
N ASN A 721 -12.89 55.66 -22.05
CA ASN A 721 -11.46 55.76 -22.27
C ASN A 721 -11.14 55.81 -23.78
N THR A 722 -10.60 56.95 -24.23
CA THR A 722 -10.29 57.18 -25.63
C THR A 722 -9.31 56.13 -26.22
N ASN A 723 -8.33 55.66 -25.45
CA ASN A 723 -7.36 54.67 -25.94
C ASN A 723 -7.98 53.28 -26.09
N LEU A 724 -8.77 52.85 -25.09
CA LEU A 724 -9.48 51.57 -25.15
C LEU A 724 -10.51 51.58 -26.26
N ARG A 725 -11.24 52.69 -26.43
CA ARG A 725 -12.19 52.88 -27.53
C ARG A 725 -11.54 52.73 -28.90
N VAL A 726 -10.36 53.33 -29.11
CA VAL A 726 -9.58 53.17 -30.35
C VAL A 726 -9.18 51.71 -30.56
N GLN A 727 -8.70 51.03 -29.52
CA GLN A 727 -8.34 49.60 -29.61
C GLN A 727 -9.56 48.73 -29.96
N ARG A 728 -10.72 48.98 -29.35
CA ARG A 728 -11.95 48.24 -29.63
C ARG A 728 -12.47 48.48 -31.05
N TYR A 729 -12.43 49.71 -31.55
CA TYR A 729 -12.76 49.97 -32.96
C TYR A 729 -11.77 49.32 -33.94
N PHE A 730 -10.49 49.20 -33.57
CA PHE A 730 -9.54 48.42 -34.35
C PHE A 730 -9.90 46.93 -34.39
N GLU A 731 -10.28 46.35 -33.25
CA GLU A 731 -10.79 44.97 -33.18
C GLU A 731 -12.06 44.79 -34.03
N VAL A 732 -13.02 45.73 -33.97
CA VAL A 732 -14.23 45.74 -34.82
C VAL A 732 -13.85 45.67 -36.29
N LYS A 733 -12.94 46.54 -36.75
CA LYS A 733 -12.47 46.56 -38.13
C LYS A 733 -11.83 45.22 -38.55
N GLN A 734 -11.07 44.58 -37.67
CA GLN A 734 -10.54 43.24 -37.95
C GLN A 734 -11.65 42.19 -38.11
N GLN A 735 -12.67 42.24 -37.24
CA GLN A 735 -13.80 41.29 -37.31
C GLN A 735 -14.62 41.48 -38.60
N THR A 736 -14.86 42.72 -39.04
CA THR A 736 -15.59 42.97 -40.30
C THR A 736 -14.78 42.52 -41.52
N GLN A 737 -13.47 42.71 -41.52
CA GLN A 737 -12.58 42.19 -42.57
C GLN A 737 -12.55 40.65 -42.59
N ALA A 738 -12.47 40.00 -41.43
CA ALA A 738 -12.53 38.54 -41.32
C ALA A 738 -13.87 37.98 -41.82
N PHE A 739 -14.99 38.66 -41.51
CA PHE A 739 -16.30 38.35 -42.07
C PHE A 739 -16.27 38.40 -43.60
N ARG A 740 -15.72 39.47 -44.21
CA ARG A 740 -15.64 39.61 -45.67
C ARG A 740 -14.87 38.45 -46.31
N VAL A 741 -13.67 38.16 -45.80
CA VAL A 741 -12.79 37.11 -46.34
C VAL A 741 -13.49 35.75 -46.29
N LYS A 742 -14.09 35.40 -45.14
CA LYS A 742 -14.80 34.12 -45.02
C LYS A 742 -16.04 34.05 -45.88
N ARG A 743 -16.77 35.17 -46.04
CA ARG A 743 -17.94 35.22 -46.92
C ARG A 743 -17.56 35.02 -48.38
N GLN A 744 -16.48 35.62 -48.85
CA GLN A 744 -15.97 35.44 -50.22
C GLN A 744 -15.51 34.00 -50.50
N ALA A 745 -15.12 33.26 -49.46
CA ALA A 745 -14.72 31.85 -49.57
C ALA A 745 -15.90 30.86 -49.53
N LEU A 746 -17.13 31.31 -49.29
CA LEU A 746 -18.33 30.47 -49.37
C LEU A 746 -18.67 30.15 -50.83
N ARG A 747 -19.34 29.01 -51.03
CA ARG A 747 -19.89 28.62 -52.32
C ARG A 747 -21.20 29.36 -52.60
N ASP A 748 -21.51 29.55 -53.89
CA ASP A 748 -22.72 30.25 -54.33
C ASP A 748 -24.00 29.39 -54.29
N ASP A 749 -23.91 28.12 -53.87
CA ASP A 749 -25.00 27.13 -53.83
C ASP A 749 -25.82 27.13 -52.52
N LEU A 750 -25.62 28.13 -51.67
CA LEU A 750 -26.35 28.32 -50.42
C LEU A 750 -27.84 28.61 -50.64
N ALA A 751 -28.67 28.24 -49.65
CA ALA A 751 -30.09 28.59 -49.63
C ALA A 751 -30.29 30.12 -49.72
N GLN A 752 -31.30 30.56 -50.48
CA GLN A 752 -31.56 31.98 -50.73
C GLN A 752 -31.78 32.78 -49.43
N GLU A 753 -32.40 32.18 -48.42
CA GLU A 753 -32.60 32.79 -47.10
C GLU A 753 -31.27 33.12 -46.41
N VAL A 754 -30.30 32.21 -46.47
CA VAL A 754 -28.96 32.40 -45.88
C VAL A 754 -28.20 33.48 -46.64
N LEU A 755 -28.28 33.49 -47.97
CA LEU A 755 -27.66 34.52 -48.79
C LEU A 755 -28.23 35.91 -48.51
N TRP A 756 -29.54 36.01 -48.29
CA TRP A 756 -30.20 37.26 -47.91
C TRP A 756 -29.79 37.74 -46.52
N ASP A 757 -29.77 36.84 -45.53
CA ASP A 757 -29.32 37.16 -44.16
C ASP A 757 -27.86 37.64 -44.14
N LEU A 758 -26.97 36.97 -44.89
CA LEU A 758 -25.56 37.38 -45.01
C LEU A 758 -25.39 38.71 -45.73
N LYS A 759 -26.23 39.02 -46.72
CA LYS A 759 -26.25 40.32 -47.39
C LYS A 759 -26.65 41.43 -46.41
N ASP A 760 -27.70 41.24 -45.63
CA ASP A 760 -28.18 42.23 -44.65
C ASP A 760 -27.17 42.45 -43.51
N LYS A 761 -26.59 41.37 -42.97
CA LYS A 761 -25.50 41.43 -41.99
C LYS A 761 -24.29 42.18 -42.54
N HIS A 762 -23.90 41.94 -43.79
CA HIS A 762 -22.80 42.66 -44.42
C HIS A 762 -23.08 44.16 -44.55
N ALA A 763 -24.29 44.53 -44.96
CA ALA A 763 -24.73 45.92 -45.03
C ALA A 763 -24.61 46.62 -43.66
N THR A 764 -24.98 45.93 -42.58
CA THR A 764 -24.82 46.43 -41.21
C THR A 764 -23.34 46.56 -40.81
N LEU A 765 -22.49 45.58 -41.16
CA LEU A 765 -21.05 45.65 -40.86
C LEU A 765 -20.34 46.78 -41.60
N LEU A 766 -20.80 47.16 -42.80
CA LEU A 766 -20.27 48.33 -43.50
C LEU A 766 -20.49 49.62 -42.71
N LEU A 767 -21.63 49.74 -42.00
CA LEU A 767 -21.89 50.84 -41.05
C LEU A 767 -20.86 50.84 -39.92
N TYR A 768 -20.69 49.69 -39.27
CA TYR A 768 -19.79 49.53 -38.14
C TYR A 768 -18.33 49.76 -38.49
N GLU A 769 -17.92 49.35 -39.69
CA GLU A 769 -16.56 49.58 -40.17
C GLU A 769 -16.32 51.02 -40.60
N PHE A 770 -17.33 51.69 -41.18
CA PHE A 770 -17.25 53.12 -41.47
C PHE A 770 -17.08 53.92 -40.18
N GLU A 771 -17.90 53.63 -39.16
CA GLU A 771 -17.77 54.21 -37.82
C GLU A 771 -16.38 53.95 -37.21
N ALA A 772 -15.92 52.69 -37.27
CA ALA A 772 -14.60 52.32 -36.79
C ALA A 772 -13.50 53.11 -37.50
N CYS A 773 -13.55 53.23 -38.82
CA CYS A 773 -12.55 53.98 -39.60
C CYS A 773 -12.56 55.48 -39.29
N VAL A 774 -13.74 56.07 -39.04
CA VAL A 774 -13.86 57.46 -38.58
C VAL A 774 -13.16 57.65 -37.23
N HIS A 775 -13.38 56.75 -36.27
CA HIS A 775 -12.74 56.82 -34.95
C HIS A 775 -11.22 56.51 -35.00
N LEU A 776 -10.80 55.63 -35.89
CA LEU A 776 -9.39 55.31 -36.15
C LEU A 776 -8.67 56.37 -37.00
N LYS A 777 -9.41 57.36 -37.54
CA LYS A 777 -8.92 58.39 -38.47
C LYS A 777 -8.32 57.82 -39.76
N ASP A 778 -8.81 56.65 -40.19
CA ASP A 778 -8.43 56.01 -41.44
C ASP A 778 -9.30 56.54 -42.59
N TRP A 779 -9.00 57.78 -42.97
CA TRP A 779 -9.79 58.56 -43.93
C TRP A 779 -9.74 58.00 -45.35
N ASP A 780 -8.60 57.42 -45.74
CA ASP A 780 -8.36 56.93 -47.10
C ASP A 780 -9.23 55.70 -47.40
N TYR A 781 -9.43 54.86 -46.39
CA TYR A 781 -10.21 53.62 -46.53
C TYR A 781 -11.73 53.86 -46.60
N LEU A 782 -12.25 54.99 -46.12
CA LEU A 782 -13.68 55.31 -46.16
C LEU A 782 -14.25 55.30 -47.59
N SER A 783 -13.47 55.76 -48.57
CA SER A 783 -13.88 55.74 -49.98
C SER A 783 -14.13 54.32 -50.48
N THR A 784 -13.32 53.35 -50.04
CA THR A 784 -13.49 51.93 -50.39
C THR A 784 -14.80 51.40 -49.82
N ILE A 785 -15.11 51.69 -48.55
CA ILE A 785 -16.35 51.25 -47.90
C ILE A 785 -17.58 51.80 -48.62
N VAL A 786 -17.57 53.07 -49.02
CA VAL A 786 -18.68 53.67 -49.79
C VAL A 786 -18.85 52.97 -51.15
N GLY A 787 -17.75 52.61 -51.82
CA GLY A 787 -17.80 51.86 -53.07
C GLY A 787 -18.36 50.44 -52.90
N GLU A 788 -18.04 49.76 -51.81
CA GLU A 788 -18.61 48.45 -51.48
C GLU A 788 -20.11 48.55 -51.17
N ALA A 789 -20.52 49.59 -50.44
CA ALA A 789 -21.93 49.81 -50.09
C ALA A 789 -22.81 50.15 -51.31
N GLN A 790 -22.26 50.75 -52.37
CA GLN A 790 -22.98 50.97 -53.64
C GLN A 790 -23.51 49.66 -54.25
N HIS A 791 -22.79 48.56 -54.04
CA HIS A 791 -23.16 47.25 -54.55
C HIS A 791 -24.09 46.49 -53.59
N CYS A 792 -24.41 47.08 -52.43
CA CYS A 792 -25.37 46.54 -51.50
C CYS A 792 -26.75 47.13 -51.82
N GLU A 793 -27.75 46.28 -52.06
CA GLU A 793 -29.14 46.66 -52.37
C GLU A 793 -29.89 47.34 -51.18
N ASN A 794 -29.16 47.85 -50.17
CA ASN A 794 -29.69 48.54 -49.00
C ASN A 794 -29.19 50.00 -48.94
N PRO A 795 -29.94 50.96 -49.50
CA PRO A 795 -29.49 52.34 -49.62
C PRO A 795 -29.44 53.09 -48.28
N ARG A 796 -30.06 52.56 -47.21
CA ARG A 796 -30.04 53.16 -45.88
C ARG A 796 -28.62 53.22 -45.31
N VAL A 797 -27.77 52.26 -45.65
CA VAL A 797 -26.36 52.21 -45.21
C VAL A 797 -25.60 53.46 -45.65
N VAL A 798 -25.77 53.83 -46.92
CA VAL A 798 -25.08 54.97 -47.54
C VAL A 798 -25.55 56.31 -46.95
N GLN A 799 -26.81 56.41 -46.54
CA GLN A 799 -27.34 57.62 -45.89
C GLN A 799 -26.65 57.89 -44.54
N TYR A 800 -26.45 56.86 -43.72
CA TYR A 800 -25.79 57.00 -42.42
C TYR A 800 -24.30 57.36 -42.53
N PHE A 801 -23.62 57.00 -43.62
CA PHE A 801 -22.24 57.45 -43.88
C PHE A 801 -22.14 58.98 -43.94
N GLY A 802 -23.13 59.62 -44.58
CA GLY A 802 -23.23 61.07 -44.66
C GLY A 802 -23.36 61.71 -43.27
N ASP A 803 -24.24 61.18 -42.43
CA ASP A 803 -24.40 61.68 -41.06
C ASP A 803 -23.12 61.48 -40.22
N MET A 804 -22.49 60.30 -40.31
CA MET A 804 -21.28 59.97 -39.55
C MET A 804 -20.08 60.84 -39.95
N ILE A 805 -19.86 61.10 -41.24
CA ILE A 805 -18.75 61.95 -41.68
C ILE A 805 -19.00 63.42 -41.31
N MET A 806 -20.25 63.90 -41.41
CA MET A 806 -20.59 65.29 -41.05
C MET A 806 -20.44 65.57 -39.56
N GLN A 807 -20.63 64.55 -38.71
CA GLN A 807 -20.42 64.64 -37.25
C GLN A 807 -18.97 64.36 -36.84
N SER A 808 -18.10 63.98 -37.79
CA SER A 808 -16.70 63.62 -37.52
C SER A 808 -15.77 64.84 -37.47
N GLN A 809 -14.54 64.62 -36.99
CA GLN A 809 -13.43 65.59 -37.05
C GLN A 809 -12.59 65.43 -38.33
N ALA A 810 -13.17 64.91 -39.42
CA ALA A 810 -12.45 64.70 -40.67
C ALA A 810 -11.97 66.04 -41.28
N PRO A 811 -10.78 66.09 -41.90
CA PRO A 811 -10.34 67.27 -42.64
C PRO A 811 -11.28 67.58 -43.81
N ASP A 812 -11.56 68.85 -44.09
CA ASP A 812 -12.47 69.22 -45.19
C ASP A 812 -12.04 68.70 -46.57
N ARG A 813 -10.73 68.51 -46.77
CA ARG A 813 -10.14 67.89 -47.97
C ARG A 813 -10.59 66.45 -48.19
N THR A 814 -11.02 65.78 -47.12
CA THR A 814 -11.55 64.40 -47.12
C THR A 814 -13.07 64.41 -47.18
N ILE A 815 -13.73 65.33 -46.46
CA ILE A 815 -15.19 65.43 -46.41
C ILE A 815 -15.76 65.65 -47.82
N MET A 816 -15.21 66.59 -48.59
CA MET A 816 -15.75 66.96 -49.90
C MET A 816 -15.74 65.82 -50.93
N PRO A 817 -14.61 65.13 -51.20
CA PRO A 817 -14.61 64.00 -52.13
C PRO A 817 -15.46 62.82 -51.65
N LEU A 818 -15.46 62.53 -50.35
CA LEU A 818 -16.20 61.41 -49.79
C LEU A 818 -17.70 61.65 -49.85
N MET A 819 -18.14 62.86 -49.48
CA MET A 819 -19.53 63.27 -49.60
C MET A 819 -19.99 63.21 -51.06
N LYS A 820 -19.20 63.69 -52.02
CA LYS A 820 -19.51 63.56 -53.45
C LYS A 820 -19.75 62.09 -53.83
N LYS A 821 -18.86 61.19 -53.42
CA LYS A 821 -19.00 59.74 -53.66
C LYS A 821 -20.24 59.12 -53.00
N ILE A 822 -20.61 59.60 -51.80
CA ILE A 822 -21.85 59.21 -51.11
C ILE A 822 -23.08 59.69 -51.89
N LEU A 823 -23.10 60.92 -52.43
CA LEU A 823 -24.20 61.38 -53.29
C LEU A 823 -24.27 60.59 -54.60
N GLU A 824 -23.14 60.35 -55.26
CA GLU A 824 -23.08 59.51 -56.46
C GLU A 824 -23.67 58.12 -56.16
N ALA A 825 -23.33 57.53 -55.00
CA ALA A 825 -23.90 56.27 -54.55
C ALA A 825 -25.43 56.32 -54.35
N LEU A 826 -25.96 57.38 -53.74
CA LEU A 826 -27.40 57.55 -53.49
C LEU A 826 -28.19 57.83 -54.78
N ILE A 827 -27.58 58.53 -55.75
CA ILE A 827 -28.20 58.88 -57.04
C ILE A 827 -28.20 57.68 -58.00
N LEU A 828 -27.15 56.85 -57.99
CA LEU A 828 -27.00 55.69 -58.88
C LEU A 828 -27.86 54.47 -58.45
N SER A 829 -28.32 54.41 -57.20
CA SER A 829 -29.18 53.32 -56.69
C SER A 829 -30.52 53.84 -56.13
N PRO A 830 -31.40 54.43 -56.98
CA PRO A 830 -32.71 54.91 -56.54
C PRO A 830 -33.67 53.73 -56.32
N ASN A 831 -33.82 53.30 -55.06
CA ASN A 831 -34.85 52.33 -54.67
C ASN A 831 -36.10 53.04 -54.12
N GLU A 832 -37.25 52.37 -54.14
CA GLU A 832 -38.54 52.86 -53.61
C GLU A 832 -38.50 53.29 -52.12
N ASN A 833 -37.48 52.88 -51.37
CA ASN A 833 -37.30 53.16 -49.94
C ASN A 833 -36.32 54.32 -49.63
N MET A 834 -36.01 55.17 -50.61
CA MET A 834 -35.09 56.30 -50.45
C MET A 834 -35.75 57.48 -49.73
N ASP A 835 -35.29 57.82 -48.53
CA ASP A 835 -35.68 59.04 -47.81
C ASP A 835 -35.21 60.31 -48.56
N VAL A 836 -36.12 60.88 -49.35
CA VAL A 836 -35.85 62.06 -50.20
C VAL A 836 -35.52 63.29 -49.35
N VAL A 837 -36.01 63.38 -48.12
CA VAL A 837 -35.73 64.49 -47.19
C VAL A 837 -34.28 64.45 -46.73
N LYS A 838 -33.75 63.28 -46.37
CA LYS A 838 -32.33 63.11 -46.01
C LYS A 838 -31.41 63.35 -47.20
N LEU A 839 -31.79 62.89 -48.38
CA LEU A 839 -31.05 63.18 -49.61
C LEU A 839 -30.98 64.70 -49.85
N ALA A 840 -32.10 65.40 -49.72
CA ALA A 840 -32.15 66.85 -49.89
C ALA A 840 -31.28 67.59 -48.87
N LYS A 841 -31.25 67.15 -47.61
CA LYS A 841 -30.31 67.68 -46.60
C LYS A 841 -28.85 67.42 -46.95
N CYS A 842 -28.51 66.22 -47.44
CA CYS A 842 -27.15 65.88 -47.87
C CYS A 842 -26.70 66.79 -49.04
N VAL A 843 -27.57 66.97 -50.04
CA VAL A 843 -27.36 67.91 -51.15
C VAL A 843 -27.15 69.32 -50.65
N ARG A 844 -28.01 69.80 -49.73
CA ARG A 844 -27.89 71.14 -49.12
C ARG A 844 -26.53 71.33 -48.47
N CYS A 845 -26.08 70.38 -47.65
CA CYS A 845 -24.77 70.42 -47.00
C CYS A 845 -23.64 70.50 -48.03
N GLN A 846 -23.68 69.72 -49.11
CA GLN A 846 -22.65 69.77 -50.14
C GLN A 846 -22.64 71.06 -50.96
N VAL A 847 -23.82 71.59 -51.28
CA VAL A 847 -23.94 72.88 -51.95
C VAL A 847 -23.37 73.98 -51.03
N GLN A 848 -23.71 73.98 -49.75
CA GLN A 848 -23.13 74.91 -48.76
C GLN A 848 -21.60 74.83 -48.69
N LEU A 849 -21.03 73.63 -48.67
CA LEU A 849 -19.58 73.44 -48.62
C LEU A 849 -18.86 73.79 -49.93
N SER A 850 -19.50 73.56 -51.09
CA SER A 850 -18.92 73.84 -52.42
C SER A 850 -19.04 75.30 -52.84
N LEU A 851 -20.06 76.04 -52.37
CA LEU A 851 -20.35 77.44 -52.74
C LEU A 851 -19.17 78.41 -52.54
N ILE A 852 -18.30 78.13 -51.57
CA ILE A 852 -17.15 78.98 -51.22
C ILE A 852 -15.88 78.54 -51.97
N ARG A 853 -15.80 77.28 -52.40
CA ARG A 853 -14.54 76.62 -52.79
C ARG A 853 -14.42 76.35 -54.28
N ASP A 854 -15.50 75.88 -54.91
CA ASP A 854 -15.49 75.53 -56.33
C ASP A 854 -16.88 75.73 -56.97
N PRO A 855 -17.04 76.80 -57.77
CA PRO A 855 -18.30 77.05 -58.46
C PRO A 855 -18.60 76.05 -59.57
N LYS A 856 -17.60 75.34 -60.12
CA LYS A 856 -17.86 74.29 -61.11
C LYS A 856 -18.54 73.10 -60.47
N VAL A 857 -18.04 72.66 -59.31
CA VAL A 857 -18.64 71.56 -58.52
C VAL A 857 -20.02 71.94 -58.02
N THR A 858 -20.20 73.17 -57.52
CA THR A 858 -21.52 73.65 -57.08
C THR A 858 -22.54 73.61 -58.23
N ALA A 859 -22.15 74.05 -59.43
CA ALA A 859 -23.02 74.02 -60.60
C ALA A 859 -23.34 72.59 -61.07
N GLN A 860 -22.38 71.66 -60.97
CA GLN A 860 -22.59 70.24 -61.27
C GLN A 860 -23.60 69.60 -60.31
N LEU A 861 -23.43 69.80 -59.00
CA LEU A 861 -24.34 69.26 -57.99
C LEU A 861 -25.79 69.75 -58.17
N ILE A 862 -25.96 71.05 -58.46
CA ILE A 862 -27.30 71.61 -58.74
C ILE A 862 -27.86 71.03 -60.04
N GLY A 863 -27.02 70.81 -61.06
CA GLY A 863 -27.40 70.13 -62.30
C GLY A 863 -27.85 68.68 -62.09
N GLU A 864 -27.10 67.90 -61.29
CA GLU A 864 -27.44 66.51 -60.97
C GLU A 864 -28.77 66.40 -60.22
N VAL A 865 -29.05 67.33 -59.29
CA VAL A 865 -30.34 67.41 -58.58
C VAL A 865 -31.47 67.76 -59.55
N LEU A 866 -31.24 68.68 -60.51
CA LEU A 866 -32.22 69.02 -61.54
C LEU A 866 -32.58 67.80 -62.40
N ASP A 867 -31.58 67.06 -62.84
CA ASP A 867 -31.77 65.87 -63.68
C ASP A 867 -32.46 64.75 -62.89
N TRP A 868 -32.11 64.59 -61.61
CA TRP A 868 -32.76 63.63 -60.71
C TRP A 868 -34.24 63.97 -60.48
N VAL A 869 -34.58 65.21 -60.11
CA VAL A 869 -35.97 65.62 -59.87
C VAL A 869 -36.82 65.50 -61.15
N ARG A 870 -36.25 65.83 -62.32
CA ARG A 870 -36.93 65.67 -63.62
C ARG A 870 -37.14 64.20 -64.01
N GLY A 871 -36.21 63.34 -63.64
CA GLY A 871 -36.27 61.89 -63.89
C GLY A 871 -37.12 61.11 -62.88
N SER A 872 -37.32 61.65 -61.68
CA SER A 872 -38.09 61.00 -60.62
C SER A 872 -39.58 60.96 -60.95
N LYS A 873 -40.17 59.76 -60.97
CA LYS A 873 -41.62 59.52 -61.17
C LYS A 873 -42.31 58.94 -59.92
N GLY A 874 -41.64 58.98 -58.76
CA GLY A 874 -42.12 58.40 -57.50
C GLY A 874 -43.18 59.23 -56.78
N GLU A 875 -43.85 58.63 -55.80
CA GLU A 875 -44.87 59.29 -54.96
C GLU A 875 -44.28 60.33 -54.01
N GLU A 876 -43.03 60.15 -53.54
CA GLU A 876 -42.32 61.14 -52.72
C GLU A 876 -41.61 62.19 -53.59
N LYS A 877 -42.14 63.43 -53.56
CA LYS A 877 -41.54 64.58 -54.26
C LYS A 877 -40.38 65.18 -53.45
N TYR A 878 -39.38 65.71 -54.15
CA TYR A 878 -38.30 66.47 -53.51
C TYR A 878 -38.86 67.66 -52.71
N PRO A 879 -38.39 67.92 -51.47
CA PRO A 879 -38.96 68.97 -50.62
C PRO A 879 -38.94 70.35 -51.29
N GLU A 880 -40.11 70.99 -51.39
CA GLU A 880 -40.23 72.32 -52.03
C GLU A 880 -39.39 73.40 -51.33
N GLU A 881 -39.23 73.31 -50.00
CA GLU A 881 -38.39 74.23 -49.25
C GLU A 881 -36.91 74.14 -49.67
N GLU A 882 -36.43 72.94 -50.00
CA GLU A 882 -35.07 72.72 -50.46
C GLU A 882 -34.90 73.16 -51.92
N LEU A 883 -35.90 72.96 -52.79
CA LEU A 883 -35.89 73.54 -54.16
C LEU A 883 -35.85 75.08 -54.11
N ARG A 884 -36.65 75.69 -53.23
CA ARG A 884 -36.67 77.15 -53.03
C ARG A 884 -35.32 77.64 -52.54
N TRP A 885 -34.71 76.93 -51.58
CA TRP A 885 -33.39 77.26 -51.07
C TRP A 885 -32.31 77.13 -52.16
N LEU A 886 -32.30 76.05 -52.94
CA LEU A 886 -31.36 75.83 -54.05
C LEU A 886 -31.50 76.92 -55.12
N ALA A 887 -32.72 77.23 -55.56
CA ALA A 887 -32.98 78.26 -56.56
C ALA A 887 -32.50 79.64 -56.09
N THR A 888 -32.81 80.00 -54.84
CA THR A 888 -32.42 81.30 -54.27
C THR A 888 -30.90 81.38 -54.08
N THR A 889 -30.28 80.29 -53.63
CA THR A 889 -28.83 80.23 -53.40
C THR A 889 -28.04 80.28 -54.71
N ALA A 890 -28.48 79.56 -55.74
CA ALA A 890 -27.91 79.64 -57.09
C ALA A 890 -28.06 81.04 -57.68
N TRP A 891 -29.23 81.68 -57.48
CA TRP A 891 -29.47 83.05 -57.95
C TRP A 891 -28.57 84.07 -57.26
N ASN A 892 -28.44 84.00 -55.93
CA ASN A 892 -27.55 84.88 -55.18
C ASN A 892 -26.10 84.70 -55.64
N LYS A 893 -25.67 83.46 -55.89
CA LYS A 893 -24.33 83.17 -56.39
C LYS A 893 -24.11 83.70 -57.82
N ALA A 894 -25.13 83.65 -58.68
CA ALA A 894 -25.07 84.30 -59.99
C ALA A 894 -24.85 85.82 -59.82
N VAL A 895 -25.62 86.48 -58.95
CA VAL A 895 -25.47 87.92 -58.69
C VAL A 895 -24.08 88.27 -58.15
N GLU A 896 -23.47 87.43 -57.30
CA GLU A 896 -22.07 87.58 -56.89
C GLU A 896 -21.12 87.56 -58.11
N PHE A 897 -21.28 86.61 -59.04
CA PHE A 897 -20.46 86.56 -60.27
C PHE A 897 -20.66 87.78 -61.17
N LYS A 898 -21.88 88.33 -61.23
CA LYS A 898 -22.14 89.61 -61.91
C LYS A 898 -21.33 90.74 -61.27
N GLY A 899 -21.28 90.81 -59.94
CA GLY A 899 -20.50 91.81 -59.20
C GLY A 899 -18.99 91.75 -59.48
N VAL A 900 -18.47 90.58 -59.88
CA VAL A 900 -17.05 90.36 -60.21
C VAL A 900 -16.83 90.23 -61.73
N THR A 901 -17.82 90.59 -62.56
CA THR A 901 -17.77 90.57 -64.05
C THR A 901 -17.52 89.19 -64.70
N ASP A 902 -17.83 88.09 -64.02
CA ASP A 902 -17.77 86.74 -64.59
C ASP A 902 -19.09 86.37 -65.28
N ALA A 903 -19.24 86.84 -66.53
CA ALA A 903 -20.45 86.63 -67.33
C ALA A 903 -20.75 85.14 -67.58
N THR A 904 -19.73 84.28 -67.63
CA THR A 904 -19.89 82.86 -67.92
C THR A 904 -20.56 82.14 -66.75
N ASN A 905 -20.08 82.37 -65.52
CA ASN A 905 -20.68 81.77 -64.33
C ASN A 905 -21.99 82.48 -63.94
N PHE A 906 -22.14 83.80 -64.18
CA PHE A 906 -23.43 84.47 -64.02
C PHE A 906 -24.53 83.80 -64.86
N LYS A 907 -24.26 83.58 -66.16
CA LYS A 907 -25.18 82.89 -67.07
C LYS A 907 -25.48 81.48 -66.57
N LYS A 908 -24.45 80.69 -66.26
CA LYS A 908 -24.58 79.30 -65.83
C LYS A 908 -25.41 79.15 -64.54
N PHE A 909 -25.09 79.92 -63.50
CA PHE A 909 -25.83 79.86 -62.23
C PHE A 909 -27.23 80.48 -62.32
N GLY A 910 -27.40 81.54 -63.13
CA GLY A 910 -28.70 82.14 -63.40
C GLY A 910 -29.65 81.17 -64.12
N GLU A 911 -29.14 80.47 -65.14
CA GLU A 911 -29.89 79.42 -65.87
C GLU A 911 -30.24 78.23 -64.97
N LEU A 912 -29.30 77.79 -64.11
CA LEU A 912 -29.56 76.76 -63.10
C LEU A 912 -30.62 77.20 -62.09
N ALA A 913 -30.53 78.41 -61.56
CA ALA A 913 -31.50 78.96 -60.61
C ALA A 913 -32.92 79.02 -61.20
N ILE A 914 -33.06 79.51 -62.44
CA ILE A 914 -34.32 79.53 -63.17
C ILE A 914 -34.82 78.10 -63.41
N SER A 915 -33.92 77.17 -63.76
CA SER A 915 -34.26 75.78 -64.01
C SER A 915 -34.75 75.06 -62.75
N VAL A 916 -34.20 75.35 -61.58
CA VAL A 916 -34.66 74.80 -60.29
C VAL A 916 -36.00 75.43 -59.92
N ALA A 917 -36.15 76.74 -60.09
CA ALA A 917 -37.40 77.45 -59.80
C ALA A 917 -38.59 76.95 -60.65
N LYS A 918 -38.34 76.43 -61.86
CA LYS A 918 -39.36 75.80 -62.72
C LYS A 918 -39.93 74.49 -62.15
N LEU A 919 -39.20 73.81 -61.27
CA LEU A 919 -39.62 72.53 -60.68
C LEU A 919 -40.55 72.71 -59.47
N MET A 920 -40.77 73.94 -59.01
CA MET A 920 -41.64 74.23 -57.87
C MET A 920 -43.10 74.43 -58.32
N GLU A 921 -44.04 73.77 -57.65
CA GLU A 921 -45.48 73.86 -57.96
C GLU A 921 -46.23 74.78 -56.97
N GLY A 922 -45.84 74.80 -55.69
CA GLY A 922 -46.58 75.42 -54.58
C GLY A 922 -46.57 76.95 -54.49
N ASP A 923 -45.67 77.66 -55.17
CA ASP A 923 -45.59 79.15 -55.15
C ASP A 923 -46.30 79.81 -56.36
N GLY A 924 -47.03 79.04 -57.17
CA GLY A 924 -47.76 79.56 -58.35
C GLY A 924 -46.85 80.28 -59.36
N GLY A 925 -45.57 79.92 -59.43
CA GLY A 925 -44.59 80.50 -60.36
C GLY A 925 -44.05 81.90 -59.99
N LYS A 926 -44.37 82.45 -58.81
CA LYS A 926 -43.93 83.80 -58.41
C LYS A 926 -42.40 83.95 -58.35
N LEU A 927 -41.69 83.00 -57.71
CA LEU A 927 -40.22 83.03 -57.67
C LEU A 927 -39.61 82.94 -59.08
N LEU A 928 -40.15 82.06 -59.93
CA LEU A 928 -39.70 81.88 -61.32
C LEU A 928 -39.87 83.17 -62.13
N ALA A 929 -41.05 83.79 -62.08
CA ALA A 929 -41.33 85.04 -62.81
C ALA A 929 -40.40 86.18 -62.35
N ARG A 930 -40.11 86.26 -61.05
CA ARG A 930 -39.18 87.26 -60.49
C ARG A 930 -37.75 87.03 -60.96
N MET A 931 -37.26 85.78 -60.94
CA MET A 931 -35.92 85.44 -61.42
C MET A 931 -35.78 85.65 -62.93
N GLN A 932 -36.77 85.27 -63.74
CA GLN A 932 -36.76 85.52 -65.20
C GLN A 932 -36.77 87.00 -65.54
N LYS A 933 -37.59 87.80 -64.84
CA LYS A 933 -37.63 89.27 -65.02
C LYS A 933 -36.28 89.91 -64.69
N ASN A 934 -35.68 89.51 -63.56
CA ASN A 934 -34.37 90.03 -63.17
C ASN A 934 -33.28 89.54 -64.13
N TYR A 935 -33.32 88.28 -64.57
CA TYR A 935 -32.36 87.73 -65.53
C TYR A 935 -32.41 88.46 -66.87
N LEU A 936 -33.59 88.71 -67.41
CA LEU A 936 -33.76 89.47 -68.65
C LEU A 936 -33.33 90.93 -68.50
N ARG A 937 -33.53 91.55 -67.32
CA ARG A 937 -33.01 92.89 -67.04
C ARG A 937 -31.47 92.90 -66.96
N ASP A 938 -30.90 91.85 -66.40
CA ASP A 938 -29.49 91.81 -66.01
C ASP A 938 -28.56 91.14 -67.04
N ASN A 939 -29.12 90.54 -68.11
CA ASN A 939 -28.42 89.81 -69.19
C ASN A 939 -28.30 90.64 -70.50
N TRP A 940 -28.71 91.90 -70.48
CA TRP A 940 -28.56 92.87 -71.58
C TRP A 940 -27.67 94.04 -71.16
N ASP A 941 -26.43 93.71 -70.76
CA ASP A 941 -25.28 94.62 -70.77
C ASP A 941 -24.01 93.80 -71.06
#